data_AF-A0A8X8X2U4-F1
#
_entry.id   AF-A0A8X8X2U4-F1
#
_cell.length_a   1.000
_cell.length_b   1.000
_cell.length_c   1.000
_cell.angle_alpha   90.00
_cell.angle_beta   90.00
_cell.angle_gamma   90.00
#
_symmetry.space_group_name_H-M   'P 1'
#
loop_
_entity.id
_entity.type
_entity.pdbx_description
1 polymer ?
#
loop_
_entity_poly.entity_id
_entity_poly.type
_entity_poly.pdbx_seq_one_letter_code
_entity_poly.pdbx_strand_id
1 'polypeptide(L)'
;MAGNGFRFFLSCDINLPATFKIERLEGKLSARKPPDSADDCTIEEKKPELYVESLLYIDGAPFGLPMRTRLESGGPSYCWNELITLSTKYRDLTANSQLAVTVYDVSCGKDEEVIGGATIHLFNMKKQLKTGKHKLRLWVGEEADGSINTNTPGKVPKEGRGELERLEKLVNKYERGQIQRVDWLDRLAFKAMERIKERESLKNGSSHLYVFIDFCSFEHRIVFQESGANIIIPSTNEVVTVWDPEVGKINPSEHKQLKLARSLNRGIIDKDLKPSITERKSIQRILRYPPTRTLNGVEKQLLWKFRFSLMAEKRALTKFLRCVEWSDIQEAKQALELMSKWETIDVCDALELLSPVFESEEVRAYAVSVLERADDEELQCYLLQLVQALRFERSDKSRLSYFLVERSLCNIDLASFLRWYVAVELREPTNARRFYSTYELLEENMLKFGPSANGDEDGFKLWQSLVRQTELTAQLCSIMKDVRNVRGGTQKKIEKLRQLLSGLLSELTYFDEPIRSPLAPRVLITGIIPSESSIFKSALHPLRLAFRTASGGSCKIIFKKGDDLRQDQLLENLDLHLTPYRVLATGQDEGMLEFIPSKSLAQILSEHRSITSYLQKFYPDEDGPFGITATCLETFIKSCAGYSVITYILGIGDRHLDNLLLQDDGRLFHVDFGFILGRDPKPFPPPMKLCKEMVEAMGGAESQYYTRFKSYCCEAYNILRKSSNLILNLFHLMAGSNIPDIASDPEKGILKLQEKFRLDLDDEESIHFFQDLINESVSALKLVRKSSSSNSKSAVRGRFASAGAIEPLVSMLHSKMPLAAREAALLALLNLAARNQSVFTLEVSARSQTLSAQMYYSFLDSFYANGGFHLWKMVKLDVDKMICHKDLCIKVSLVANKTKIVAAGAVPPLVELLKNLTGNLRELAAAAILSLSSIPSNKPTIAASGAAPLLVQILCSGSVQGKVDAITALYYLSTCEEEPKLALDTKAVPPLIDLLKECKKYSKFAEKTTFLLEIFSASEEGRAAITRVKGGILALVETIEDGSLVSMSHAVGALLSLCQSCRDKYRELILKEGAIPGLLRLTAEGTPTAQDRARTLLDMLRDSPPEERLTSSELERIVYNFAANVDGKDKAVETAKKLLQGIVQKSMDLSLNRTKLRTSPCTSTKT
;
A
#
# COMPACT_ATOMS: atom_id res chain seq x y z
N MET A 1 -5.86 33.24 37.06
CA MET A 1 -6.72 33.27 35.86
C MET A 1 -6.99 31.83 35.44
N ALA A 2 -8.10 31.25 35.92
CA ALA A 2 -8.52 29.90 35.53
C ALA A 2 -9.17 29.99 34.13
N GLY A 3 -8.72 29.13 33.21
CA GLY A 3 -9.25 29.10 31.85
C GLY A 3 -10.73 28.73 31.85
N ASN A 4 -11.57 29.64 31.36
CA ASN A 4 -12.96 29.33 31.01
C ASN A 4 -12.95 28.32 29.86
N GLY A 5 -12.98 27.03 30.18
CA GLY A 5 -13.21 25.97 29.21
C GLY A 5 -14.59 26.16 28.57
N PHE A 6 -14.63 26.46 27.27
CA PHE A 6 -15.88 26.55 26.52
C PHE A 6 -16.45 25.13 26.36
N ARG A 7 -17.49 24.79 27.13
CA ARG A 7 -18.28 23.56 26.95
C ARG A 7 -19.29 23.77 25.81
N PHE A 8 -19.35 22.84 24.86
CA PHE A 8 -20.33 22.81 23.76
C PHE A 8 -20.83 21.36 23.59
N PHE A 9 -22.02 21.21 23.02
CA PHE A 9 -22.57 19.92 22.60
C PHE A 9 -22.43 19.76 21.09
N LEU A 10 -22.26 18.53 20.62
CA LEU A 10 -22.27 18.22 19.19
C LEU A 10 -23.70 17.88 18.75
N SER A 11 -24.08 18.28 17.53
CA SER A 11 -25.41 17.94 17.00
C SER A 11 -25.65 16.44 16.95
N CYS A 12 -24.64 15.62 16.64
CA CYS A 12 -24.72 14.15 16.60
C CYS A 12 -25.04 13.50 17.96
N ASP A 13 -24.69 14.17 19.06
CA ASP A 13 -24.89 13.66 20.41
C ASP A 13 -26.33 13.89 20.91
N ILE A 14 -27.11 14.73 20.22
CA ILE A 14 -28.46 15.12 20.63
C ILE A 14 -29.48 14.19 19.98
N ASN A 15 -29.94 13.22 20.76
CA ASN A 15 -30.96 12.24 20.37
C ASN A 15 -32.41 12.73 20.62
N LEU A 16 -32.63 14.05 20.67
CA LEU A 16 -33.95 14.67 20.85
C LEU A 16 -34.57 15.04 19.49
N PRO A 17 -35.92 15.01 19.37
CA PRO A 17 -36.59 15.45 18.15
C PRO A 17 -36.37 16.95 17.93
N ALA A 18 -36.26 17.38 16.68
CA ALA A 18 -36.10 18.79 16.33
C ALA A 18 -37.43 19.53 16.57
N THR A 19 -37.43 20.43 17.55
CA THR A 19 -38.62 21.17 17.99
C THR A 19 -38.42 22.67 17.87
N PHE A 20 -39.49 23.39 17.52
CA PHE A 20 -39.53 24.85 17.50
C PHE A 20 -40.94 25.33 17.76
N LYS A 21 -41.07 26.59 18.15
CA LYS A 21 -42.37 27.20 18.48
C LYS A 21 -42.72 28.28 17.47
N ILE A 22 -43.94 28.25 16.94
CA ILE A 22 -44.50 29.33 16.12
C ILE A 22 -45.27 30.25 17.06
N GLU A 23 -44.78 31.49 17.24
CA GLU A 23 -45.38 32.42 18.20
C GLU A 23 -46.52 33.21 17.58
N ARG A 24 -46.23 34.13 16.66
CA ARG A 24 -47.20 35.08 16.13
C ARG A 24 -46.85 35.60 14.73
N LEU A 25 -47.86 36.15 14.05
CA LEU A 25 -47.75 36.91 12.81
C LEU A 25 -47.94 38.41 13.10
N GLU A 26 -47.06 39.25 12.56
CA GLU A 26 -47.09 40.71 12.68
C GLU A 26 -47.10 41.36 11.29
N GLY A 27 -48.02 42.30 11.06
CA GLY A 27 -48.13 43.08 9.83
C GLY A 27 -49.59 43.33 9.42
N LYS A 28 -49.81 44.25 8.47
CA LYS A 28 -51.15 44.51 7.92
C LYS A 28 -51.45 43.53 6.78
N LEU A 29 -52.47 42.69 6.94
CA LEU A 29 -53.04 41.91 5.84
C LEU A 29 -53.78 42.86 4.89
N SER A 30 -53.56 42.73 3.59
CA SER A 30 -54.23 43.55 2.58
C SER A 30 -55.72 43.16 2.51
N ALA A 31 -56.63 44.12 2.61
CA ALA A 31 -58.06 43.85 2.44
C ALA A 31 -58.35 43.44 0.97
N ARG A 32 -59.16 42.40 0.77
CA ARG A 32 -59.48 41.82 -0.54
C ARG A 32 -60.14 42.88 -1.45
N LYS A 33 -59.71 42.97 -2.71
CA LYS A 33 -60.53 43.59 -3.76
C LYS A 33 -61.65 42.60 -4.15
N PRO A 34 -62.91 43.02 -4.25
CA PRO A 34 -63.98 42.13 -4.70
C PRO A 34 -63.73 41.70 -6.16
N PRO A 35 -64.07 40.45 -6.54
CA PRO A 35 -64.08 40.05 -7.94
C PRO A 35 -65.20 40.79 -8.69
N ASP A 36 -64.88 41.33 -9.87
CA ASP A 36 -65.84 41.92 -10.81
C ASP A 36 -66.72 40.80 -11.40
N SER A 37 -67.79 40.44 -10.70
CA SER A 37 -68.97 39.81 -11.28
C SER A 37 -70.17 40.05 -10.38
N ALA A 38 -71.14 40.80 -10.90
CA ALA A 38 -72.43 41.05 -10.26
C ALA A 38 -73.17 39.74 -9.97
N ASP A 39 -73.50 39.50 -8.70
CA ASP A 39 -74.85 39.17 -8.27
C ASP A 39 -74.94 39.12 -6.73
N ASP A 40 -76.18 39.18 -6.28
CA ASP A 40 -76.75 39.65 -5.01
C ASP A 40 -76.31 38.95 -3.69
N CYS A 41 -76.66 39.62 -2.57
CA CYS A 41 -76.75 39.17 -1.16
C CYS A 41 -75.52 39.30 -0.22
N THR A 42 -75.64 40.27 0.72
CA THR A 42 -75.01 40.38 2.06
C THR A 42 -73.76 39.51 2.34
N ILE A 43 -72.58 40.10 2.19
CA ILE A 43 -71.32 39.46 2.60
C ILE A 43 -70.88 40.08 3.93
N GLU A 44 -71.06 39.33 5.02
CA GLU A 44 -70.35 39.59 6.28
C GLU A 44 -68.84 39.56 5.99
N GLU A 45 -68.08 40.56 6.46
CA GLU A 45 -66.61 40.54 6.44
C GLU A 45 -66.12 39.31 7.24
N LYS A 46 -65.94 38.17 6.58
CA LYS A 46 -65.33 36.98 7.18
C LYS A 46 -63.87 37.32 7.53
N LYS A 47 -63.54 37.22 8.81
CA LYS A 47 -62.16 37.35 9.28
C LYS A 47 -61.30 36.22 8.68
N PRO A 48 -60.04 36.48 8.28
CA PRO A 48 -59.15 35.44 7.80
C PRO A 48 -58.94 34.37 8.88
N GLU A 49 -58.95 33.11 8.48
CA GLU A 49 -58.66 31.98 9.36
C GLU A 49 -57.33 31.39 8.93
N LEU A 50 -56.29 31.57 9.76
CA LEU A 50 -54.91 31.31 9.34
C LEU A 50 -54.29 30.12 10.06
N TYR A 51 -53.52 29.33 9.31
CA TYR A 51 -52.63 28.32 9.87
C TYR A 51 -51.25 28.41 9.21
N VAL A 52 -50.24 27.88 9.88
CA VAL A 52 -48.86 27.88 9.41
C VAL A 52 -48.42 26.44 9.15
N GLU A 53 -47.95 26.17 7.94
CA GLU A 53 -47.33 24.91 7.56
C GLU A 53 -45.80 25.04 7.63
N SER A 54 -45.14 24.04 8.20
CA SER A 54 -43.69 23.98 8.33
C SER A 54 -43.14 22.69 7.75
N LEU A 55 -42.20 22.80 6.82
CA LEU A 55 -41.54 21.68 6.16
C LEU A 55 -40.02 21.78 6.32
N LEU A 56 -39.38 20.67 6.67
CA LEU A 56 -37.92 20.58 6.76
C LEU A 56 -37.35 20.26 5.39
N TYR A 57 -36.27 20.94 5.00
CA TYR A 57 -35.49 20.61 3.82
C TYR A 57 -34.07 20.25 4.24
N ILE A 58 -33.57 19.12 3.72
CA ILE A 58 -32.20 18.65 3.94
C ILE A 58 -31.50 18.65 2.57
N ASP A 59 -30.43 19.44 2.46
CA ASP A 59 -29.62 19.57 1.24
C ASP A 59 -30.43 19.84 -0.04
N GLY A 60 -31.48 20.65 0.08
CA GLY A 60 -32.34 21.09 -1.02
C GLY A 60 -33.55 20.19 -1.31
N ALA A 61 -33.71 19.07 -0.59
CA ALA A 61 -34.85 18.16 -0.76
C ALA A 61 -35.81 18.21 0.45
N PRO A 62 -37.14 18.19 0.24
CA PRO A 62 -38.11 18.15 1.34
C PRO A 62 -37.98 16.83 2.10
N PHE A 63 -37.92 16.92 3.42
CA PHE A 63 -37.69 15.80 4.33
C PHE A 63 -38.81 15.70 5.36
N GLY A 64 -39.55 14.59 5.33
CA GLY A 64 -40.68 14.34 6.24
C GLY A 64 -42.00 14.91 5.74
N LEU A 65 -43.03 14.82 6.59
CA LEU A 65 -44.37 15.35 6.31
C LEU A 65 -44.45 16.82 6.78
N PRO A 66 -45.18 17.69 6.05
CA PRO A 66 -45.45 19.05 6.50
C PRO A 66 -46.22 19.05 7.82
N MET A 67 -45.78 19.88 8.78
CA MET A 67 -46.42 20.03 10.08
C MET A 67 -47.23 21.33 10.10
N ARG A 68 -48.50 21.25 10.46
CA ARG A 68 -49.42 22.40 10.45
C ARG A 68 -49.74 22.83 11.89
N THR A 69 -49.82 24.14 12.14
CA THR A 69 -50.38 24.67 13.38
C THR A 69 -51.90 24.52 13.40
N ARG A 70 -52.51 24.71 14.57
CA ARG A 70 -53.95 24.93 14.69
C ARG A 70 -54.39 26.17 13.88
N LEU A 71 -55.66 26.15 13.49
CA LEU A 71 -56.31 27.29 12.85
C LEU A 71 -56.58 28.39 13.88
N GLU A 72 -56.23 29.63 13.56
CA GLU A 72 -56.42 30.78 14.45
C GLU A 72 -57.29 31.84 13.77
N SER A 73 -58.42 32.16 14.41
CA SER A 73 -59.42 33.11 13.92
C SER A 73 -59.65 34.24 14.94
N GLY A 74 -58.82 35.28 14.88
CA GLY A 74 -59.13 36.58 15.49
C GLY A 74 -58.04 37.28 16.31
N GLY A 75 -57.69 38.49 15.89
CA GLY A 75 -56.96 39.49 16.69
C GLY A 75 -56.11 40.43 15.81
N PRO A 76 -55.70 41.62 16.30
CA PRO A 76 -54.80 42.52 15.57
C PRO A 76 -53.40 41.93 15.31
N SER A 77 -53.08 40.78 15.92
CA SER A 77 -51.92 39.93 15.62
C SER A 77 -52.31 38.46 15.82
N TYR A 78 -52.14 37.60 14.81
CA TYR A 78 -52.40 36.15 14.94
C TYR A 78 -51.34 35.52 15.85
N CYS A 79 -51.76 34.75 16.86
CA CYS A 79 -50.85 34.17 17.85
C CYS A 79 -51.19 32.68 18.04
N TRP A 80 -50.30 31.80 17.59
CA TRP A 80 -50.45 30.35 17.74
C TRP A 80 -49.82 29.85 19.04
N ASN A 81 -48.63 30.39 19.37
CA ASN A 81 -47.83 29.98 20.53
C ASN A 81 -47.66 28.45 20.63
N GLU A 82 -47.56 27.77 19.48
CA GLU A 82 -47.65 26.31 19.37
C GLU A 82 -46.27 25.70 19.14
N LEU A 83 -45.98 24.61 19.85
CA LEU A 83 -44.72 23.86 19.73
C LEU A 83 -44.86 22.79 18.63
N ILE A 84 -44.13 22.96 17.54
CA ILE A 84 -44.06 22.00 16.44
C ILE A 84 -42.88 21.06 16.66
N THR A 85 -43.14 19.75 16.52
CA THR A 85 -42.13 18.69 16.61
C THR A 85 -41.97 18.03 15.25
N LEU A 86 -40.78 18.11 14.67
CA LEU A 86 -40.47 17.44 13.41
C LEU A 86 -40.20 15.94 13.64
N SER A 87 -40.42 15.12 12.61
CA SER A 87 -40.11 13.67 12.65
C SER A 87 -38.61 13.35 12.70
N THR A 88 -37.76 14.37 12.55
CA THR A 88 -36.29 14.26 12.49
C THR A 88 -35.66 14.62 13.83
N LYS A 89 -34.54 13.96 14.20
CA LYS A 89 -33.78 14.32 15.40
C LYS A 89 -32.67 15.31 15.08
N TYR A 90 -32.20 16.05 16.09
CA TYR A 90 -31.09 17.00 15.91
C TYR A 90 -29.80 16.35 15.37
N ARG A 91 -29.57 15.06 15.66
CA ARG A 91 -28.44 14.28 15.15
C ARG A 91 -28.48 13.95 13.66
N ASP A 92 -29.67 13.98 13.06
CA ASP A 92 -29.88 13.60 11.66
C ASP A 92 -29.82 14.84 10.73
N LEU A 93 -29.72 16.05 11.30
CA LEU A 93 -29.64 17.31 10.54
C LEU A 93 -28.25 17.50 9.93
N THR A 94 -28.20 18.00 8.70
CA THR A 94 -26.96 18.39 8.00
C THR A 94 -26.66 19.88 8.19
N ALA A 95 -25.44 20.32 7.85
CA ALA A 95 -25.06 21.74 7.96
C ALA A 95 -25.99 22.67 7.18
N ASN A 96 -26.57 22.18 6.08
CA ASN A 96 -27.42 22.96 5.19
C ASN A 96 -28.92 22.77 5.46
N SER A 97 -29.33 22.05 6.52
CA SER A 97 -30.76 21.88 6.82
C SER A 97 -31.48 23.23 6.97
N GLN A 98 -32.60 23.37 6.27
CA GLN A 98 -33.44 24.57 6.21
C GLN A 98 -34.86 24.25 6.69
N LEU A 99 -35.48 25.21 7.38
CA LEU A 99 -36.90 25.17 7.74
C LEU A 99 -37.65 26.14 6.82
N ALA A 100 -38.57 25.61 6.03
CA ALA A 100 -39.49 26.36 5.18
C ALA A 100 -40.84 26.49 5.89
N VAL A 101 -41.39 27.70 5.94
CA VAL A 101 -42.62 28.04 6.67
C VAL A 101 -43.56 28.83 5.77
N THR A 102 -44.76 28.32 5.53
CA THR A 102 -45.80 28.93 4.67
C THR A 102 -47.06 29.21 5.48
N VAL A 103 -47.64 30.40 5.32
CA VAL A 103 -48.90 30.78 5.97
C VAL A 103 -50.04 30.69 4.97
N TYR A 104 -51.11 30.00 5.34
CA TYR A 104 -52.30 29.78 4.51
C TYR A 104 -53.55 30.44 5.13
N ASP A 105 -54.46 30.90 4.26
CA ASP A 105 -55.81 31.33 4.59
C ASP A 105 -56.83 30.30 4.08
N VAL A 106 -57.78 29.91 4.93
CA VAL A 106 -58.84 28.94 4.61
C VAL A 106 -60.25 29.53 4.70
N SER A 107 -60.37 30.86 4.85
CA SER A 107 -61.67 31.56 4.98
C SER A 107 -62.63 31.36 3.79
N CYS A 108 -62.12 30.93 2.62
CA CYS A 108 -62.88 30.84 1.37
C CYS A 108 -63.50 29.46 1.06
N GLY A 109 -63.28 28.45 1.91
CA GLY A 109 -64.04 27.18 1.94
C GLY A 109 -63.93 26.23 0.73
N LYS A 110 -63.15 26.55 -0.31
CA LYS A 110 -62.93 25.65 -1.46
C LYS A 110 -61.46 25.36 -1.82
N ASP A 111 -60.52 26.28 -1.56
CA ASP A 111 -59.08 26.08 -1.80
C ASP A 111 -58.26 26.82 -0.73
N GLU A 112 -57.10 26.28 -0.32
CA GLU A 112 -56.15 26.90 0.62
C GLU A 112 -55.36 28.02 -0.12
N GLU A 113 -55.46 29.28 0.32
CA GLU A 113 -54.78 30.42 -0.34
C GLU A 113 -53.47 30.75 0.37
N VAL A 114 -52.36 30.85 -0.38
CA VAL A 114 -51.03 31.17 0.17
C VAL A 114 -50.93 32.66 0.48
N ILE A 115 -50.79 33.01 1.77
CA ILE A 115 -50.49 34.38 2.19
C ILE A 115 -49.02 34.70 1.96
N GLY A 116 -48.13 33.75 2.26
CA GLY A 116 -46.72 33.88 1.95
C GLY A 116 -45.81 32.93 2.72
N GLY A 117 -44.61 32.73 2.16
CA GLY A 117 -43.60 31.78 2.63
C GLY A 117 -42.30 32.44 3.11
N ALA A 118 -41.57 31.74 3.97
CA ALA A 118 -40.23 32.11 4.42
C ALA A 118 -39.36 30.90 4.76
N THR A 119 -38.10 30.93 4.37
CA THR A 119 -37.11 29.87 4.60
C THR A 119 -35.95 30.34 5.49
N ILE A 120 -35.55 29.51 6.46
CA ILE A 120 -34.42 29.77 7.37
C ILE A 120 -33.52 28.55 7.57
N HIS A 121 -32.21 28.72 7.41
CA HIS A 121 -31.22 27.69 7.79
C HIS A 121 -31.23 27.42 9.31
N LEU A 122 -31.18 26.16 9.73
CA LEU A 122 -31.11 25.78 11.14
C LEU A 122 -29.72 26.05 11.75
N PHE A 123 -28.66 25.93 10.95
CA PHE A 123 -27.29 26.28 11.34
C PHE A 123 -26.89 27.66 10.80
N ASN A 124 -25.99 28.34 11.51
CA ASN A 124 -25.37 29.59 11.06
C ASN A 124 -24.08 29.32 10.25
N MET A 125 -23.48 30.36 9.65
CA MET A 125 -22.23 30.22 8.89
C MET A 125 -21.04 29.70 9.72
N LYS A 126 -21.13 29.71 11.06
CA LYS A 126 -20.13 29.15 11.97
C LYS A 126 -20.45 27.70 12.35
N LYS A 127 -21.36 27.03 11.63
CA LYS A 127 -21.84 25.67 11.91
C LYS A 127 -22.44 25.52 13.32
N GLN A 128 -23.06 26.58 13.87
CA GLN A 128 -23.73 26.53 15.18
C GLN A 128 -25.26 26.54 15.00
N LEU A 129 -25.95 25.73 15.80
CA LEU A 129 -27.42 25.68 15.78
C LEU A 129 -28.01 27.03 16.21
N LYS A 130 -29.02 27.51 15.48
CA LYS A 130 -29.76 28.72 15.85
C LYS A 130 -30.67 28.42 17.04
N THR A 131 -30.69 29.35 18.00
CA THR A 131 -31.46 29.25 19.24
C THR A 131 -32.14 30.58 19.54
N GLY A 132 -33.26 30.49 20.25
CA GLY A 132 -34.07 31.64 20.67
C GLY A 132 -34.94 32.20 19.54
N LYS A 133 -35.50 33.38 19.80
CA LYS A 133 -36.48 34.04 18.94
C LYS A 133 -35.89 34.58 17.65
N HIS A 134 -36.58 34.36 16.55
CA HIS A 134 -36.26 34.88 15.24
C HIS A 134 -37.51 35.43 14.55
N LYS A 135 -37.37 36.67 14.06
CA LYS A 135 -38.31 37.32 13.16
C LYS A 135 -37.97 36.97 11.72
N LEU A 136 -38.92 36.40 10.98
CA LEU A 136 -38.81 36.04 9.56
C LEU A 136 -39.75 36.89 8.72
N ARG A 137 -39.26 37.47 7.63
CA ARG A 137 -40.10 38.18 6.66
C ARG A 137 -40.77 37.17 5.72
N LEU A 138 -42.09 37.27 5.57
CA LEU A 138 -42.84 36.49 4.59
C LEU A 138 -42.79 37.16 3.21
N TRP A 139 -42.69 36.32 2.18
CA TRP A 139 -42.82 36.69 0.78
C TRP A 139 -44.27 36.48 0.34
N VAL A 140 -44.98 37.59 0.11
CA VAL A 140 -46.44 37.57 -0.09
C VAL A 140 -46.79 36.83 -1.39
N GLY A 141 -47.71 35.87 -1.32
CA GLY A 141 -48.19 35.10 -2.47
C GLY A 141 -47.27 34.00 -2.99
N GLU A 142 -46.11 33.78 -2.36
CA GLU A 142 -45.14 32.74 -2.74
C GLU A 142 -45.06 31.67 -1.64
N GLU A 143 -45.01 30.39 -2.02
CA GLU A 143 -44.76 29.29 -1.07
C GLU A 143 -43.28 29.25 -0.65
N ALA A 144 -43.00 28.81 0.57
CA ALA A 144 -41.62 28.72 1.05
C ALA A 144 -40.85 27.62 0.30
N ASP A 145 -39.79 28.02 -0.39
CA ASP A 145 -38.90 27.11 -1.11
C ASP A 145 -37.67 26.77 -0.25
N GLY A 146 -37.44 25.49 0.02
CA GLY A 146 -36.24 25.02 0.74
C GLY A 146 -35.08 24.64 -0.19
N SER A 147 -34.96 25.35 -1.31
CA SER A 147 -33.86 25.17 -2.26
C SER A 147 -32.54 25.72 -1.68
N ILE A 148 -31.40 25.19 -2.16
CA ILE A 148 -30.06 25.62 -1.67
C ILE A 148 -29.89 27.14 -1.80
N ASN A 149 -30.41 27.72 -2.88
CA ASN A 149 -30.51 29.16 -3.09
C ASN A 149 -31.98 29.60 -3.04
N THR A 150 -32.57 29.59 -1.84
CA THR A 150 -33.98 29.94 -1.62
C THR A 150 -34.37 31.30 -2.21
N ASN A 151 -35.48 31.33 -2.95
CA ASN A 151 -36.13 32.54 -3.46
C ASN A 151 -36.96 33.24 -2.37
N THR A 152 -37.24 32.56 -1.26
CA THR A 152 -38.01 33.05 -0.10
C THR A 152 -37.16 33.19 1.19
N PRO A 153 -36.00 33.86 1.18
CA PRO A 153 -35.15 33.94 2.37
C PRO A 153 -35.85 34.73 3.48
N GLY A 154 -36.03 34.11 4.64
CA GLY A 154 -36.68 34.73 5.80
C GLY A 154 -35.83 35.82 6.49
N LYS A 155 -34.51 35.87 6.23
CA LYS A 155 -33.60 36.94 6.71
C LYS A 155 -33.05 37.73 5.53
N VAL A 156 -33.26 39.05 5.54
CA VAL A 156 -32.87 39.94 4.43
C VAL A 156 -31.33 40.00 4.25
N PRO A 157 -30.82 39.97 3.00
CA PRO A 157 -29.40 40.12 2.68
C PRO A 157 -28.75 41.38 3.28
N LYS A 158 -27.42 41.37 3.46
CA LYS A 158 -26.66 42.43 4.15
C LYS A 158 -26.83 43.82 3.54
N GLU A 159 -27.09 43.90 2.24
CA GLU A 159 -27.20 45.14 1.46
C GLU A 159 -28.56 45.85 1.64
N GLY A 160 -29.58 45.17 2.20
CA GLY A 160 -30.92 45.72 2.44
C GLY A 160 -31.29 45.94 3.91
N ARG A 161 -30.32 45.92 4.84
CA ARG A 161 -30.60 46.00 6.29
C ARG A 161 -30.81 47.44 6.76
N GLY A 162 -32.00 47.74 7.30
CA GLY A 162 -32.28 48.99 8.02
C GLY A 162 -31.64 49.05 9.43
N GLU A 163 -31.74 50.20 10.10
CA GLU A 163 -31.20 50.37 11.46
C GLU A 163 -31.95 49.50 12.49
N LEU A 164 -33.23 49.18 12.27
CA LEU A 164 -34.02 48.26 13.11
C LEU A 164 -33.42 46.85 13.21
N GLU A 165 -32.97 46.25 12.12
CA GLU A 165 -32.39 44.89 12.14
C GLU A 165 -31.00 44.87 12.81
N ARG A 166 -30.25 45.97 12.72
CA ARG A 166 -28.98 46.14 13.44
C ARG A 166 -29.22 46.17 14.95
N LEU A 167 -30.22 46.94 15.40
CA LEU A 167 -30.61 47.05 16.79
C LEU A 167 -31.12 45.71 17.36
N GLU A 168 -31.92 44.96 16.60
CA GLU A 168 -32.44 43.65 17.01
C GLU A 168 -31.32 42.62 17.24
N LYS A 169 -30.23 42.67 16.46
CA LYS A 169 -29.05 41.83 16.70
C LYS A 169 -28.31 42.20 17.99
N LEU A 170 -28.27 43.48 18.34
CA LEU A 170 -27.63 43.93 19.57
C LEU A 170 -28.47 43.54 20.79
N VAL A 171 -29.80 43.62 20.71
CA VAL A 171 -30.72 43.12 21.76
C VAL A 171 -30.54 41.63 21.95
N ASN A 172 -30.51 40.85 20.87
CA ASN A 172 -30.24 39.42 20.95
C ASN A 172 -28.89 39.08 21.61
N LYS A 173 -27.86 39.92 21.43
CA LYS A 173 -26.57 39.76 22.12
C LYS A 173 -26.65 40.14 23.60
N TYR A 174 -27.39 41.19 23.93
CA TYR A 174 -27.67 41.63 25.29
C TYR A 174 -28.46 40.56 26.08
N GLU A 175 -29.52 40.00 25.49
CA GLU A 175 -30.32 38.91 26.09
C GLU A 175 -29.50 37.63 26.29
N ARG A 176 -28.57 37.33 25.38
CA ARG A 176 -27.63 36.20 25.50
C ARG A 176 -26.48 36.44 26.50
N GLY A 177 -26.48 37.58 27.21
CA GLY A 177 -25.43 37.94 28.17
C GLY A 177 -24.06 38.22 27.55
N GLN A 178 -23.99 38.48 26.23
CA GLN A 178 -22.75 38.82 25.52
C GLN A 178 -22.40 40.31 25.62
N ILE A 179 -23.33 41.13 26.12
CA ILE A 179 -23.15 42.54 26.45
C ILE A 179 -23.38 42.67 27.95
N GLN A 180 -22.47 43.36 28.65
CA GLN A 180 -22.56 43.57 30.09
C GLN A 180 -23.77 44.45 30.41
N ARG A 181 -24.59 44.06 31.40
CA ARG A 181 -25.75 44.83 31.85
C ARG A 181 -25.31 46.03 32.68
N VAL A 182 -25.83 47.21 32.37
CA VAL A 182 -25.59 48.46 33.08
C VAL A 182 -26.91 49.22 33.18
N ASP A 183 -27.63 49.03 34.29
CA ASP A 183 -29.06 49.38 34.41
C ASP A 183 -29.44 50.80 33.97
N TRP A 184 -28.62 51.82 34.30
CA TRP A 184 -28.91 53.20 33.93
C TRP A 184 -28.71 53.45 32.42
N LEU A 185 -27.69 52.84 31.83
CA LEU A 185 -27.37 52.95 30.41
C LEU A 185 -28.34 52.13 29.57
N ASP A 186 -28.72 50.95 30.06
CA ASP A 186 -29.70 50.06 29.45
C ASP A 186 -31.06 50.76 29.34
N ARG A 187 -31.52 51.45 30.39
CA ARG A 187 -32.76 52.25 30.35
C ARG A 187 -32.72 53.36 29.30
N LEU A 188 -31.59 54.05 29.16
CA LEU A 188 -31.40 55.09 28.13
C LEU A 188 -31.33 54.49 26.72
N ALA A 189 -30.63 53.37 26.57
CA ALA A 189 -30.49 52.65 25.31
C ALA A 189 -31.84 52.10 24.83
N PHE A 190 -32.62 51.43 25.70
CA PHE A 190 -33.96 50.95 25.35
C PHE A 190 -34.90 52.10 24.97
N LYS A 191 -34.86 53.22 25.69
CA LYS A 191 -35.67 54.41 25.37
C LYS A 191 -35.25 55.07 24.04
N ALA A 192 -33.94 55.07 23.71
CA ALA A 192 -33.44 55.54 22.42
C ALA A 192 -33.82 54.58 21.28
N MET A 193 -33.79 53.27 21.53
CA MET A 193 -34.22 52.24 20.60
C MET A 193 -35.71 52.33 20.26
N GLU A 194 -36.58 52.60 21.24
CA GLU A 194 -38.01 52.84 21.00
C GLU A 194 -38.22 54.05 20.06
N ARG A 195 -37.51 55.15 20.29
CA ARG A 195 -37.58 56.34 19.41
C ARG A 195 -37.10 56.05 17.98
N ILE A 196 -36.07 55.21 17.81
CA ILE A 196 -35.58 54.78 16.49
C ILE A 196 -36.63 53.88 15.82
N LYS A 197 -37.24 52.96 16.58
CA LYS A 197 -38.30 52.06 16.11
C LYS A 197 -39.54 52.83 15.64
N GLU A 198 -39.98 53.84 16.39
CA GLU A 198 -41.07 54.74 15.99
C GLU A 198 -40.71 55.53 14.71
N ARG A 199 -39.50 56.08 14.64
CA ARG A 199 -39.05 56.90 13.51
C ARG A 199 -38.89 56.09 12.21
N GLU A 200 -38.41 54.85 12.29
CA GLU A 200 -38.35 53.95 11.12
C GLU A 200 -39.74 53.41 10.73
N SER A 201 -40.63 53.15 11.69
CA SER A 201 -42.03 52.78 11.42
C SER A 201 -42.82 53.86 10.68
N LEU A 202 -42.43 55.14 10.83
CA LEU A 202 -43.02 56.26 10.10
C LEU A 202 -42.43 56.45 8.68
N LYS A 203 -41.17 56.03 8.46
CA LYS A 203 -40.49 56.14 7.14
C LYS A 203 -40.81 54.98 6.20
N ASN A 204 -40.92 53.77 6.74
CA ASN A 204 -41.27 52.57 5.97
C ASN A 204 -42.75 52.27 6.21
N GLY A 205 -43.63 52.76 5.33
CA GLY A 205 -45.03 52.34 5.33
C GLY A 205 -45.11 50.80 5.38
N SER A 206 -45.65 50.26 6.47
CA SER A 206 -45.57 48.83 6.78
C SER A 206 -46.37 47.98 5.79
N SER A 207 -45.73 47.39 4.77
CA SER A 207 -46.40 46.46 3.84
C SER A 207 -45.87 45.01 3.91
N HIS A 208 -44.98 44.68 4.85
CA HIS A 208 -44.40 43.34 4.96
C HIS A 208 -44.95 42.58 6.16
N LEU A 209 -45.29 41.31 5.95
CA LEU A 209 -45.73 40.38 6.98
C LEU A 209 -44.51 39.67 7.59
N TYR A 210 -44.55 39.42 8.91
CA TYR A 210 -43.47 38.76 9.63
C TYR A 210 -44.00 37.65 10.54
N VAL A 211 -43.36 36.48 10.51
CA VAL A 211 -43.63 35.37 11.42
C VAL A 211 -42.51 35.27 12.46
N PHE A 212 -42.88 35.06 13.72
CA PHE A 212 -41.96 34.85 14.82
C PHE A 212 -41.85 33.36 15.14
N ILE A 213 -40.61 32.86 15.11
CA ILE A 213 -40.27 31.47 15.44
C ILE A 213 -39.28 31.47 16.60
N ASP A 214 -39.52 30.64 17.60
CA ASP A 214 -38.62 30.43 18.74
C ASP A 214 -38.00 29.02 18.68
N PHE A 215 -36.69 28.93 18.47
CA PHE A 215 -35.96 27.66 18.49
C PHE A 215 -35.53 27.32 19.91
N CYS A 216 -35.60 26.03 20.26
CA CYS A 216 -35.19 25.53 21.56
C CYS A 216 -33.76 25.99 21.94
N SER A 217 -33.62 26.48 23.18
CA SER A 217 -32.34 26.81 23.79
C SER A 217 -31.79 25.59 24.52
N PHE A 218 -30.47 25.45 24.50
CA PHE A 218 -29.73 24.40 25.20
C PHE A 218 -28.78 25.05 26.20
N GLU A 219 -28.45 24.34 27.27
CA GLU A 219 -27.56 24.82 28.34
C GLU A 219 -26.18 25.22 27.79
N HIS A 220 -25.68 24.47 26.80
CA HIS A 220 -24.43 24.73 26.10
C HIS A 220 -24.66 24.91 24.60
N ARG A 221 -23.73 25.60 23.92
CA ARG A 221 -23.83 25.84 22.47
C ARG A 221 -23.75 24.52 21.70
N ILE A 222 -24.55 24.40 20.64
CA ILE A 222 -24.51 23.22 19.76
C ILE A 222 -23.71 23.55 18.51
N VAL A 223 -22.71 22.72 18.23
CA VAL A 223 -21.86 22.80 17.03
C VAL A 223 -22.14 21.59 16.16
N PHE A 224 -22.33 21.82 14.86
CA PHE A 224 -22.46 20.77 13.87
C PHE A 224 -21.12 20.10 13.61
N GLN A 225 -21.11 18.78 13.68
CA GLN A 225 -19.99 17.93 13.27
C GLN A 225 -20.52 16.85 12.32
N GLU A 226 -19.88 16.72 11.16
CA GLU A 226 -20.14 15.61 10.24
C GLU A 226 -19.79 14.30 10.94
N SER A 227 -20.80 13.42 11.09
CA SER A 227 -20.57 12.05 11.54
C SER A 227 -19.97 11.27 10.36
N GLY A 228 -18.65 11.30 10.27
CA GLY A 228 -17.88 10.53 9.29
C GLY A 228 -16.92 11.39 8.45
N ALA A 229 -15.62 11.11 8.59
CA ALA A 229 -14.48 11.68 7.87
C ALA A 229 -13.99 13.08 8.30
N ASN A 230 -12.97 13.09 9.17
CA ASN A 230 -12.00 14.19 9.22
C ASN A 230 -11.26 14.26 7.88
N ILE A 231 -11.74 15.08 6.95
CA ILE A 231 -10.96 15.47 5.78
C ILE A 231 -10.18 16.72 6.16
N ILE A 232 -8.92 16.52 6.54
CA ILE A 232 -7.92 17.58 6.42
C ILE A 232 -7.75 17.79 4.92
N ILE A 233 -8.14 18.95 4.38
CA ILE A 233 -7.79 19.36 3.03
C ILE A 233 -6.43 20.09 3.16
N PRO A 234 -5.29 19.53 2.71
CA PRO A 234 -4.10 20.33 2.54
C PRO A 234 -4.27 21.11 1.24
N SER A 235 -4.33 22.44 1.35
CA SER A 235 -4.12 23.31 0.21
C SER A 235 -2.66 23.16 -0.25
N THR A 236 -2.40 22.54 -1.40
CA THR A 236 -1.30 22.85 -2.34
C THR A 236 -1.31 21.90 -3.53
N ASN A 237 -1.04 22.43 -4.73
CA ASN A 237 -1.01 21.70 -6.00
C ASN A 237 0.28 20.85 -6.14
N GLU A 238 0.26 19.63 -5.63
CA GLU A 238 1.16 18.54 -6.05
C GLU A 238 0.34 17.29 -6.40
N VAL A 239 0.86 16.43 -7.27
CA VAL A 239 0.20 15.21 -7.76
C VAL A 239 -0.23 14.33 -6.57
N VAL A 240 -1.54 14.24 -6.34
CA VAL A 240 -2.14 13.51 -5.21
C VAL A 240 -2.39 12.05 -5.63
N THR A 241 -1.87 11.10 -4.86
CA THR A 241 -2.38 9.72 -4.83
C THR A 241 -3.85 9.75 -4.41
N VAL A 242 -4.76 9.41 -5.33
CA VAL A 242 -6.18 9.28 -5.01
C VAL A 242 -6.34 8.02 -4.16
N TRP A 243 -6.60 8.21 -2.88
CA TRP A 243 -7.04 7.14 -1.99
C TRP A 243 -8.45 6.73 -2.43
N ASP A 244 -8.65 5.47 -2.85
CA ASP A 244 -9.99 4.92 -3.02
C ASP A 244 -10.53 4.60 -1.61
N PRO A 245 -11.54 5.34 -1.12
CA PRO A 245 -12.06 5.14 0.22
C PRO A 245 -12.87 3.85 0.36
N GLU A 246 -13.16 3.11 -0.71
CA GLU A 246 -13.93 1.84 -0.67
C GLU A 246 -13.05 0.59 -0.75
N VAL A 247 -11.80 0.69 -1.21
CA VAL A 247 -10.85 -0.43 -1.21
C VAL A 247 -10.61 -0.88 0.24
N GLY A 248 -11.04 -2.11 0.54
CA GLY A 248 -10.94 -2.71 1.88
C GLY A 248 -12.13 -2.45 2.80
N LYS A 249 -13.14 -1.67 2.39
CA LYS A 249 -14.39 -1.52 3.16
C LYS A 249 -15.37 -2.63 2.85
N ILE A 250 -16.10 -3.07 3.88
CA ILE A 250 -17.13 -4.10 3.77
C ILE A 250 -18.30 -3.53 2.96
N ASN A 251 -18.70 -4.24 1.91
CA ASN A 251 -19.89 -3.91 1.12
C ASN A 251 -21.13 -3.87 2.05
N PRO A 252 -21.81 -2.72 2.21
CA PRO A 252 -22.96 -2.60 3.12
C PRO A 252 -24.10 -3.56 2.79
N SER A 253 -24.27 -3.91 1.51
CA SER A 253 -25.30 -4.85 1.04
C SER A 253 -24.96 -6.28 1.46
N GLU A 254 -23.69 -6.69 1.32
CA GLU A 254 -23.22 -7.99 1.81
C GLU A 254 -23.29 -8.07 3.34
N HIS A 255 -22.91 -7.00 4.04
CA HIS A 255 -23.01 -6.92 5.50
C HIS A 255 -24.45 -7.06 5.98
N LYS A 256 -25.38 -6.37 5.31
CA LYS A 256 -26.82 -6.46 5.61
C LYS A 256 -27.36 -7.86 5.31
N GLN A 257 -26.99 -8.46 4.18
CA GLN A 257 -27.36 -9.85 3.86
C GLN A 257 -26.81 -10.83 4.90
N LEU A 258 -25.56 -10.65 5.35
CA LEU A 258 -24.94 -11.47 6.37
C LEU A 258 -25.66 -11.34 7.71
N LYS A 259 -25.97 -10.11 8.14
CA LYS A 259 -26.77 -9.87 9.35
C LYS A 259 -28.17 -10.46 9.26
N LEU A 260 -28.82 -10.39 8.10
CA LEU A 260 -30.14 -10.99 7.89
C LEU A 260 -30.10 -12.52 7.89
N ALA A 261 -29.11 -13.13 7.22
CA ALA A 261 -28.92 -14.58 7.24
C ALA A 261 -28.65 -15.09 8.67
N ARG A 262 -27.88 -14.34 9.47
CA ARG A 262 -27.63 -14.67 10.89
C ARG A 262 -28.85 -14.43 11.77
N SER A 263 -29.63 -13.36 11.53
CA SER A 263 -30.84 -13.06 12.31
C SER A 263 -31.97 -14.06 12.06
N LEU A 264 -32.14 -14.53 10.81
CA LEU A 264 -33.08 -15.59 10.44
C LEU A 264 -32.78 -16.92 11.16
N ASN A 265 -31.50 -17.19 11.44
CA ASN A 265 -31.05 -18.40 12.14
C ASN A 265 -31.10 -18.31 13.68
N ARG A 266 -31.56 -17.20 14.27
CA ARG A 266 -31.67 -17.06 15.73
C ARG A 266 -32.79 -17.91 16.35
N GLY A 267 -33.78 -18.34 15.56
CA GLY A 267 -34.98 -19.05 16.05
C GLY A 267 -34.90 -20.58 16.02
N ILE A 268 -34.00 -21.18 15.23
CA ILE A 268 -33.88 -22.64 15.06
C ILE A 268 -32.40 -23.01 15.11
N ILE A 269 -31.92 -23.48 16.27
CA ILE A 269 -30.53 -23.92 16.47
C ILE A 269 -30.52 -25.44 16.63
N ASP A 270 -30.24 -26.16 15.54
CA ASP A 270 -29.96 -27.59 15.59
C ASP A 270 -28.50 -27.80 16.01
N LYS A 271 -28.29 -28.35 17.22
CA LYS A 271 -26.96 -28.61 17.80
C LYS A 271 -26.30 -29.85 17.19
N ASP A 272 -27.08 -30.75 16.59
CA ASP A 272 -26.61 -32.01 16.01
C ASP A 272 -26.37 -31.91 14.49
N LEU A 273 -26.52 -30.70 13.94
CA LEU A 273 -26.35 -30.43 12.52
C LEU A 273 -24.91 -30.73 12.07
N LYS A 274 -24.75 -31.71 11.17
CA LYS A 274 -23.47 -32.10 10.58
C LYS A 274 -23.34 -31.60 9.13
N PRO A 275 -22.14 -31.19 8.69
CA PRO A 275 -21.93 -30.75 7.32
C PRO A 275 -22.06 -31.92 6.34
N SER A 276 -22.64 -31.63 5.17
CA SER A 276 -22.61 -32.54 4.01
C SER A 276 -21.18 -32.77 3.50
N ILE A 277 -20.98 -33.76 2.61
CA ILE A 277 -19.65 -34.09 2.07
C ILE A 277 -19.00 -32.87 1.38
N THR A 278 -19.80 -32.07 0.65
CA THR A 278 -19.33 -30.87 -0.06
C THR A 278 -19.02 -29.72 0.90
N GLU A 279 -19.87 -29.50 1.91
CA GLU A 279 -19.64 -28.51 2.97
C GLU A 279 -18.39 -28.89 3.80
N ARG A 280 -18.21 -30.18 4.13
CA ARG A 280 -17.04 -30.67 4.87
C ARG A 280 -15.74 -30.46 4.08
N LYS A 281 -15.73 -30.74 2.77
CA LYS A 281 -14.58 -30.43 1.89
C LYS A 281 -14.29 -28.92 1.87
N SER A 282 -15.33 -28.10 1.83
CA SER A 282 -15.18 -26.64 1.85
C SER A 282 -14.62 -26.13 3.17
N ILE A 283 -15.11 -26.63 4.31
CA ILE A 283 -14.58 -26.32 5.65
C ILE A 283 -13.11 -26.74 5.74
N GLN A 284 -12.76 -27.96 5.33
CA GLN A 284 -11.38 -28.44 5.36
C GLN A 284 -10.43 -27.59 4.52
N ARG A 285 -10.90 -27.06 3.38
CA ARG A 285 -10.13 -26.08 2.59
C ARG A 285 -9.93 -24.76 3.35
N ILE A 286 -10.97 -24.25 4.03
CA ILE A 286 -10.89 -23.02 4.83
C ILE A 286 -9.92 -23.19 6.00
N LEU A 287 -9.91 -24.35 6.67
CA LEU A 287 -9.01 -24.64 7.79
C LEU A 287 -7.53 -24.69 7.39
N ARG A 288 -7.24 -24.95 6.11
CA ARG A 288 -5.87 -24.91 5.56
C ARG A 288 -5.41 -23.50 5.18
N TYR A 289 -6.28 -22.50 5.22
CA TYR A 289 -5.89 -21.14 4.89
C TYR A 289 -4.86 -20.59 5.89
N PRO A 290 -3.89 -19.80 5.40
CA PRO A 290 -2.94 -19.14 6.27
C PRO A 290 -3.66 -18.12 7.19
N PRO A 291 -3.11 -17.85 8.40
CA PRO A 291 -3.67 -16.90 9.36
C PRO A 291 -3.96 -15.50 8.79
N THR A 292 -3.15 -15.09 7.83
CA THR A 292 -3.19 -13.79 7.16
C THR A 292 -4.37 -13.62 6.19
N ARG A 293 -4.93 -14.72 5.68
CA ARG A 293 -6.02 -14.67 4.70
C ARG A 293 -7.33 -14.26 5.39
N THR A 294 -8.03 -13.27 4.84
CA THR A 294 -9.35 -12.86 5.31
C THR A 294 -10.45 -13.81 4.83
N LEU A 295 -11.43 -14.08 5.68
CA LEU A 295 -12.58 -14.92 5.36
C LEU A 295 -13.68 -14.08 4.71
N ASN A 296 -14.25 -14.57 3.59
CA ASN A 296 -15.38 -13.89 2.94
C ASN A 296 -16.71 -14.16 3.67
N GLY A 297 -17.77 -13.43 3.32
CA GLY A 297 -19.07 -13.52 3.99
C GLY A 297 -19.69 -14.93 3.97
N VAL A 298 -19.53 -15.66 2.87
CA VAL A 298 -20.07 -17.03 2.69
C VAL A 298 -19.30 -18.03 3.56
N GLU A 299 -17.97 -17.93 3.59
CA GLU A 299 -17.10 -18.76 4.43
C GLU A 299 -17.39 -18.51 5.92
N LYS A 300 -17.57 -17.25 6.32
CA LYS A 300 -17.98 -16.90 7.70
C LYS A 300 -19.33 -17.50 8.08
N GLN A 301 -20.31 -17.47 7.18
CA GLN A 301 -21.61 -18.08 7.42
C GLN A 301 -21.52 -19.60 7.55
N LEU A 302 -20.69 -20.25 6.72
CA LEU A 302 -20.49 -21.69 6.77
C LEU A 302 -19.90 -22.15 8.11
N LEU A 303 -18.85 -21.47 8.59
CA LEU A 303 -18.25 -21.77 9.91
C LEU A 303 -19.23 -21.49 11.05
N TRP A 304 -19.97 -20.38 10.98
CA TRP A 304 -20.99 -20.05 11.98
C TRP A 304 -22.11 -21.10 12.03
N LYS A 305 -22.62 -21.55 10.87
CA LYS A 305 -23.66 -22.58 10.75
C LYS A 305 -23.26 -23.87 11.47
N PHE A 306 -22.02 -24.33 11.28
CA PHE A 306 -21.53 -25.62 11.77
C PHE A 306 -20.72 -25.54 13.08
N ARG A 307 -20.75 -24.41 13.78
CA ARG A 307 -19.94 -24.13 14.99
C ARG A 307 -19.94 -25.22 16.07
N PHE A 308 -21.07 -25.88 16.33
CA PHE A 308 -21.15 -26.96 17.32
C PHE A 308 -20.42 -28.23 16.85
N SER A 309 -20.52 -28.58 15.58
CA SER A 309 -19.82 -29.74 15.00
C SER A 309 -18.30 -29.55 14.91
N LEU A 310 -17.84 -28.29 14.90
CA LEU A 310 -16.42 -27.93 14.77
C LEU A 310 -15.68 -27.89 16.11
N MET A 311 -16.38 -28.00 17.25
CA MET A 311 -15.75 -27.89 18.58
C MET A 311 -14.66 -28.94 18.84
N ALA A 312 -14.75 -30.11 18.18
CA ALA A 312 -13.74 -31.17 18.28
C ALA A 312 -12.49 -30.92 17.39
N GLU A 313 -12.54 -29.97 16.46
CA GLU A 313 -11.46 -29.65 15.54
C GLU A 313 -10.64 -28.47 16.08
N LYS A 314 -9.43 -28.75 16.58
CA LYS A 314 -8.54 -27.75 17.19
C LYS A 314 -8.28 -26.55 16.28
N ARG A 315 -7.90 -26.82 15.03
CA ARG A 315 -7.50 -25.82 14.03
C ARG A 315 -8.66 -24.90 13.59
N ALA A 316 -9.90 -25.27 13.92
CA ALA A 316 -11.08 -24.50 13.57
C ALA A 316 -11.33 -23.30 14.50
N LEU A 317 -10.80 -23.30 15.73
CA LEU A 317 -11.11 -22.26 16.71
C LEU A 317 -10.69 -20.87 16.23
N THR A 318 -9.45 -20.69 15.75
CA THR A 318 -8.95 -19.37 15.30
C THR A 318 -9.79 -18.82 14.14
N LYS A 319 -10.18 -19.70 13.21
CA LYS A 319 -11.01 -19.34 12.05
C LYS A 319 -12.47 -19.08 12.43
N PHE A 320 -12.99 -19.82 13.42
CA PHE A 320 -14.31 -19.57 14.02
C PHE A 320 -14.34 -18.20 14.70
N LEU A 321 -13.37 -17.86 15.54
CA LEU A 321 -13.34 -16.57 16.25
C LEU A 321 -13.24 -15.37 15.29
N ARG A 322 -12.61 -15.53 14.11
CA ARG A 322 -12.60 -14.51 13.04
C ARG A 322 -13.93 -14.38 12.29
N CYS A 323 -14.82 -15.37 12.41
CA CYS A 323 -16.15 -15.32 11.82
C CYS A 323 -17.16 -14.58 12.71
N VAL A 324 -16.92 -14.50 14.02
CA VAL A 324 -17.79 -13.87 15.00
C VAL A 324 -17.89 -12.36 14.76
N GLU A 325 -19.11 -11.82 14.79
CA GLU A 325 -19.32 -10.38 14.80
C GLU A 325 -19.31 -9.87 16.24
N TRP A 326 -18.15 -9.41 16.71
CA TRP A 326 -17.96 -8.98 18.10
C TRP A 326 -18.77 -7.73 18.50
N SER A 327 -19.29 -6.98 17.51
CA SER A 327 -20.24 -5.88 17.76
C SER A 327 -21.64 -6.38 18.17
N ASP A 328 -21.97 -7.65 17.92
CA ASP A 328 -23.22 -8.28 18.33
C ASP A 328 -23.05 -9.02 19.67
N ILE A 329 -23.66 -8.48 20.71
CA ILE A 329 -23.58 -8.99 22.09
C ILE A 329 -24.01 -10.47 22.18
N GLN A 330 -25.01 -10.90 21.40
CA GLN A 330 -25.50 -12.28 21.47
C GLN A 330 -24.53 -13.26 20.82
N GLU A 331 -23.94 -12.89 19.68
CA GLU A 331 -22.94 -13.72 19.01
C GLU A 331 -21.65 -13.79 19.84
N ALA A 332 -21.20 -12.66 20.37
CA ALA A 332 -20.03 -12.60 21.25
C ALA A 332 -20.21 -13.50 22.47
N LYS A 333 -21.36 -13.41 23.17
CA LYS A 333 -21.66 -14.26 24.33
C LYS A 333 -21.63 -15.75 23.96
N GLN A 334 -22.28 -16.14 22.87
CA GLN A 334 -22.28 -17.53 22.42
C GLN A 334 -20.89 -18.03 22.03
N ALA A 335 -20.09 -17.19 21.36
CA ALA A 335 -18.73 -17.54 20.99
C ALA A 335 -17.85 -17.80 22.22
N LEU A 336 -17.96 -16.97 23.25
CA LEU A 336 -17.22 -17.14 24.51
C LEU A 336 -17.64 -18.41 25.26
N GLU A 337 -18.94 -18.72 25.30
CA GLU A 337 -19.45 -19.96 25.89
C GLU A 337 -18.92 -21.20 25.14
N LEU A 338 -18.87 -21.16 23.81
CA LEU A 338 -18.36 -22.26 22.98
C LEU A 338 -16.84 -22.41 23.09
N MET A 339 -16.09 -21.30 23.16
CA MET A 339 -14.64 -21.31 23.31
C MET A 339 -14.22 -22.08 24.58
N SER A 340 -14.96 -21.93 25.69
CA SER A 340 -14.68 -22.66 26.93
C SER A 340 -14.85 -24.19 26.82
N LYS A 341 -15.61 -24.64 25.82
CA LYS A 341 -15.92 -26.06 25.56
C LYS A 341 -15.18 -26.61 24.35
N TRP A 342 -14.42 -25.78 23.64
CA TRP A 342 -13.69 -26.17 22.45
C TRP A 342 -12.49 -27.04 22.85
N GLU A 343 -12.14 -28.01 22.00
CA GLU A 343 -10.91 -28.77 22.15
C GLU A 343 -9.71 -27.82 22.22
N THR A 344 -8.81 -28.02 23.18
CA THR A 344 -7.73 -27.05 23.43
C THR A 344 -6.75 -27.00 22.26
N ILE A 345 -6.49 -25.79 21.77
CA ILE A 345 -5.60 -25.53 20.64
C ILE A 345 -4.12 -25.66 21.03
N ASP A 346 -3.27 -25.74 20.01
CA ASP A 346 -1.82 -25.79 20.17
C ASP A 346 -1.25 -24.37 20.40
N VAL A 347 -0.04 -24.29 20.97
CA VAL A 347 0.64 -23.02 21.30
C VAL A 347 0.78 -22.11 20.08
N CYS A 348 1.13 -22.67 18.92
CA CYS A 348 1.27 -21.93 17.66
C CYS A 348 -0.02 -21.19 17.25
N ASP A 349 -1.18 -21.81 17.46
CA ASP A 349 -2.49 -21.23 17.15
C ASP A 349 -2.91 -20.21 18.22
N ALA A 350 -2.49 -20.40 19.48
CA ALA A 350 -2.71 -19.43 20.55
C ALA A 350 -1.97 -18.10 20.29
N LEU A 351 -0.78 -18.15 19.67
CA LEU A 351 -0.07 -16.94 19.22
C LEU A 351 -0.89 -16.13 18.19
N GLU A 352 -1.68 -16.78 17.33
CA GLU A 352 -2.59 -16.10 16.38
C GLU A 352 -3.61 -15.24 17.15
N LEU A 353 -4.12 -15.74 18.29
CA LEU A 353 -5.13 -15.07 19.11
C LEU A 353 -4.59 -13.83 19.85
N LEU A 354 -3.26 -13.68 19.96
CA LEU A 354 -2.62 -12.49 20.52
C LEU A 354 -2.33 -11.39 19.48
N SER A 355 -2.64 -11.65 18.21
CA SER A 355 -2.48 -10.69 17.11
C SER A 355 -3.43 -9.48 17.22
N PRO A 356 -3.16 -8.38 16.48
CA PRO A 356 -4.05 -7.22 16.43
C PRO A 356 -5.45 -7.52 15.86
N VAL A 357 -5.67 -8.70 15.27
CA VAL A 357 -6.98 -9.11 14.75
C VAL A 357 -7.99 -9.39 15.87
N PHE A 358 -7.51 -9.78 17.06
CA PHE A 358 -8.36 -10.16 18.18
C PHE A 358 -8.23 -9.16 19.34
N GLU A 359 -9.27 -8.36 19.53
CA GLU A 359 -9.32 -7.33 20.57
C GLU A 359 -10.06 -7.74 21.85
N SER A 360 -10.79 -8.87 21.85
CA SER A 360 -11.54 -9.34 23.03
C SER A 360 -10.56 -9.80 24.12
N GLU A 361 -10.75 -9.28 25.33
CA GLU A 361 -9.91 -9.59 26.49
C GLU A 361 -10.03 -11.07 26.88
N GLU A 362 -11.22 -11.65 26.74
CA GLU A 362 -11.50 -13.05 27.06
C GLU A 362 -10.82 -14.01 26.08
N VAL A 363 -10.79 -13.68 24.78
CA VAL A 363 -10.07 -14.46 23.77
C VAL A 363 -8.57 -14.45 24.05
N ARG A 364 -8.02 -13.27 24.40
CA ARG A 364 -6.61 -13.13 24.74
C ARG A 364 -6.27 -13.83 26.06
N ALA A 365 -7.15 -13.77 27.05
CA ALA A 365 -7.00 -14.52 28.31
C ALA A 365 -7.00 -16.04 28.08
N TYR A 366 -7.86 -16.53 27.17
CA TYR A 366 -7.82 -17.94 26.75
C TYR A 366 -6.48 -18.28 26.09
N ALA A 367 -5.97 -17.44 25.19
CA ALA A 367 -4.66 -17.64 24.57
C ALA A 367 -3.53 -17.73 25.63
N VAL A 368 -3.55 -16.85 26.64
CA VAL A 368 -2.59 -16.92 27.76
C VAL A 368 -2.73 -18.22 28.55
N SER A 369 -3.95 -18.69 28.81
CA SER A 369 -4.16 -19.98 29.51
C SER A 369 -3.64 -21.21 28.75
N VAL A 370 -3.53 -21.11 27.41
CA VAL A 370 -2.87 -22.13 26.58
C VAL A 370 -1.36 -22.00 26.68
N LEU A 371 -0.82 -20.77 26.64
CA LEU A 371 0.62 -20.48 26.80
C LEU A 371 1.16 -20.91 28.17
N GLU A 372 0.34 -20.91 29.22
CA GLU A 372 0.71 -21.41 30.55
C GLU A 372 1.14 -22.88 30.58
N ARG A 373 0.81 -23.65 29.54
CA ARG A 373 1.18 -25.06 29.39
C ARG A 373 2.52 -25.26 28.69
N ALA A 374 3.05 -24.23 28.02
CA ALA A 374 4.33 -24.30 27.34
C ALA A 374 5.48 -24.40 28.36
N ASP A 375 6.54 -25.10 27.99
CA ASP A 375 7.77 -25.10 28.79
C ASP A 375 8.53 -23.77 28.61
N ASP A 376 9.53 -23.54 29.47
CA ASP A 376 10.28 -22.29 29.44
C ASP A 376 11.18 -22.14 28.20
N GLU A 377 11.62 -23.26 27.61
CA GLU A 377 12.50 -23.26 26.44
C GLU A 377 11.72 -22.84 25.19
N GLU A 378 10.54 -23.43 24.97
CA GLU A 378 9.60 -23.03 23.93
C GLU A 378 9.11 -21.59 24.15
N LEU A 379 8.80 -21.20 25.39
CA LEU A 379 8.36 -19.84 25.71
C LEU A 379 9.46 -18.80 25.40
N GLN A 380 10.73 -19.13 25.63
CA GLN A 380 11.85 -18.25 25.32
C GLN A 380 11.92 -17.95 23.82
N CYS A 381 11.63 -18.93 22.94
CA CYS A 381 11.60 -18.73 21.49
C CYS A 381 10.53 -17.72 21.03
N TYR A 382 9.44 -17.57 21.79
CA TYR A 382 8.35 -16.65 21.44
C TYR A 382 8.35 -15.37 22.30
N LEU A 383 9.26 -15.25 23.27
CA LEU A 383 9.26 -14.18 24.27
C LEU A 383 9.31 -12.80 23.63
N LEU A 384 10.12 -12.62 22.58
CA LEU A 384 10.20 -11.35 21.86
C LEU A 384 8.83 -10.97 21.27
N GLN A 385 8.15 -11.91 20.62
CA GLN A 385 6.85 -11.70 19.99
C GLN A 385 5.74 -11.50 21.03
N LEU A 386 5.82 -12.18 22.18
CA LEU A 386 4.90 -11.99 23.30
C LEU A 386 5.06 -10.60 23.93
N VAL A 387 6.29 -10.09 24.06
CA VAL A 387 6.53 -8.70 24.47
C VAL A 387 5.94 -7.72 23.46
N GLN A 388 6.08 -7.98 22.16
CA GLN A 388 5.41 -7.14 21.14
C GLN A 388 3.88 -7.25 21.21
N ALA A 389 3.33 -8.40 21.58
CA ALA A 389 1.89 -8.59 21.72
C ALA A 389 1.27 -7.72 22.83
N LEU A 390 2.04 -7.27 23.82
CA LEU A 390 1.60 -6.31 24.84
C LEU A 390 1.10 -4.98 24.23
N ARG A 391 1.55 -4.62 23.01
CA ARG A 391 1.07 -3.45 22.27
C ARG A 391 -0.41 -3.52 21.91
N PHE A 392 -0.95 -4.74 21.82
CA PHE A 392 -2.33 -4.97 21.39
C PHE A 392 -3.29 -5.16 22.57
N GLU A 393 -2.79 -5.10 23.81
CA GLU A 393 -3.61 -5.23 25.01
C GLU A 393 -4.46 -3.98 25.27
N ARG A 394 -5.71 -4.17 25.73
CA ARG A 394 -6.60 -3.06 26.07
C ARG A 394 -6.30 -2.45 27.44
N SER A 395 -5.78 -3.25 28.37
CA SER A 395 -5.38 -2.84 29.73
C SER A 395 -3.86 -2.73 29.83
N ASP A 396 -3.36 -1.76 30.62
CA ASP A 396 -1.93 -1.64 30.95
C ASP A 396 -1.43 -2.83 31.80
N LYS A 397 -2.30 -3.37 32.66
CA LYS A 397 -2.07 -4.58 33.46
C LYS A 397 -2.93 -5.72 32.92
N SER A 398 -2.47 -6.33 31.83
CA SER A 398 -3.17 -7.42 31.14
C SER A 398 -2.81 -8.80 31.72
N ARG A 399 -3.63 -9.82 31.42
CA ARG A 399 -3.32 -11.21 31.80
C ARG A 399 -1.97 -11.68 31.23
N LEU A 400 -1.61 -11.20 30.03
CA LEU A 400 -0.33 -11.47 29.39
C LEU A 400 0.84 -10.86 30.16
N SER A 401 0.74 -9.62 30.65
CA SER A 401 1.83 -9.00 31.43
C SER A 401 2.04 -9.71 32.76
N TYR A 402 0.97 -10.08 33.46
CA TYR A 402 1.06 -10.91 34.67
C TYR A 402 1.72 -12.26 34.39
N PHE A 403 1.28 -12.97 33.36
CA PHE A 403 1.84 -14.26 32.97
C PHE A 403 3.36 -14.17 32.68
N LEU A 404 3.79 -13.20 31.87
CA LEU A 404 5.21 -13.02 31.55
C LEU A 404 6.07 -12.74 32.79
N VAL A 405 5.57 -11.92 33.71
CA VAL A 405 6.26 -11.62 34.97
C VAL A 405 6.30 -12.84 35.88
N GLU A 406 5.19 -13.54 36.08
CA GLU A 406 5.12 -14.76 36.91
C GLU A 406 6.10 -15.84 36.43
N ARG A 407 6.15 -16.11 35.12
CA ARG A 407 7.13 -17.06 34.54
C ARG A 407 8.57 -16.60 34.73
N SER A 408 8.82 -15.29 34.59
CA SER A 408 10.15 -14.72 34.77
C SER A 408 10.69 -14.85 36.20
N LEU A 409 9.82 -14.82 37.22
CA LEU A 409 10.24 -15.02 38.61
C LEU A 409 10.81 -16.42 38.87
N CYS A 410 10.41 -17.42 38.06
CA CYS A 410 10.89 -18.80 38.19
C CYS A 410 12.09 -19.12 37.30
N ASN A 411 12.43 -18.26 36.33
CA ASN A 411 13.48 -18.53 35.34
C ASN A 411 14.34 -17.29 35.04
N ILE A 412 15.63 -17.39 35.37
CA ILE A 412 16.61 -16.31 35.24
C ILE A 412 16.79 -15.87 33.78
N ASP A 413 16.75 -16.80 32.83
CA ASP A 413 16.91 -16.49 31.41
C ASP A 413 15.73 -15.65 30.92
N LEU A 414 14.49 -16.08 31.23
CA LEU A 414 13.28 -15.33 30.92
C LEU A 414 13.26 -13.95 31.59
N ALA A 415 13.64 -13.84 32.87
CA ALA A 415 13.74 -12.57 33.58
C ALA A 415 14.70 -11.59 32.91
N SER A 416 15.89 -12.07 32.55
CA SER A 416 16.92 -11.22 31.93
C SER A 416 16.47 -10.73 30.55
N PHE A 417 15.94 -11.63 29.71
CA PHE A 417 15.47 -11.27 28.37
C PHE A 417 14.22 -10.39 28.40
N LEU A 418 13.21 -10.72 29.22
CA LEU A 418 12.00 -9.90 29.36
C LEU A 418 12.34 -8.47 29.75
N ARG A 419 13.25 -8.30 30.72
CA ARG A 419 13.71 -6.99 31.17
C ARG A 419 14.34 -6.18 30.05
N TRP A 420 15.21 -6.78 29.23
CA TRP A 420 15.82 -6.10 28.08
C TRP A 420 14.79 -5.78 26.99
N TYR A 421 13.91 -6.73 26.65
CA TYR A 421 12.94 -6.57 25.58
C TYR A 421 11.97 -5.44 25.91
N VAL A 422 11.47 -5.39 27.14
CA VAL A 422 10.62 -4.29 27.61
C VAL A 422 11.40 -2.97 27.67
N ALA A 423 12.64 -2.97 28.18
CA ALA A 423 13.45 -1.76 28.31
C ALA A 423 13.75 -1.08 26.96
N VAL A 424 13.98 -1.85 25.89
CA VAL A 424 14.20 -1.33 24.53
C VAL A 424 12.96 -0.60 24.03
N GLU A 425 11.76 -1.10 24.34
CA GLU A 425 10.48 -0.56 23.88
C GLU A 425 10.00 0.66 24.68
N LEU A 426 10.53 0.92 25.88
CA LEU A 426 10.19 2.09 26.70
C LEU A 426 10.49 3.43 26.00
N ARG A 427 11.40 3.45 25.02
CA ARG A 427 11.75 4.67 24.27
C ARG A 427 10.72 5.04 23.20
N GLU A 428 9.71 4.20 22.97
CA GLU A 428 8.64 4.47 22.01
C GLU A 428 7.44 5.19 22.67
N PRO A 429 7.12 6.44 22.28
CA PRO A 429 6.16 7.28 23.02
C PRO A 429 4.69 6.82 22.93
N THR A 430 4.30 6.10 21.89
CA THR A 430 2.90 5.69 21.62
C THR A 430 2.41 4.62 22.59
N ASN A 431 3.25 3.63 22.91
CA ASN A 431 2.89 2.47 23.73
C ASN A 431 3.71 2.38 25.04
N ALA A 432 4.58 3.36 25.32
CA ALA A 432 5.47 3.39 26.48
C ALA A 432 4.77 3.05 27.80
N ARG A 433 3.52 3.50 28.00
CA ARG A 433 2.77 3.26 29.25
C ARG A 433 2.59 1.77 29.56
N ARG A 434 2.27 0.95 28.56
CA ARG A 434 2.03 -0.50 28.72
C ARG A 434 3.32 -1.24 29.07
N PHE A 435 4.39 -0.92 28.33
CA PHE A 435 5.72 -1.46 28.60
C PHE A 435 6.23 -1.02 29.96
N TYR A 436 6.03 0.24 30.35
CA TYR A 436 6.40 0.76 31.65
C TYR A 436 5.65 0.06 32.78
N SER A 437 4.34 -0.15 32.64
CA SER A 437 3.56 -0.91 33.63
C SER A 437 4.06 -2.35 33.78
N THR A 438 4.53 -2.98 32.70
CA THR A 438 5.09 -4.35 32.76
C THR A 438 6.48 -4.34 33.41
N TYR A 439 7.30 -3.34 33.10
CA TYR A 439 8.61 -3.13 33.73
C TYR A 439 8.48 -2.91 35.24
N GLU A 440 7.57 -2.03 35.67
CA GLU A 440 7.26 -1.74 37.06
C GLU A 440 6.74 -3.00 37.78
N LEU A 441 5.86 -3.77 37.13
CA LEU A 441 5.38 -5.03 37.68
C LEU A 441 6.52 -6.04 37.88
N LEU A 442 7.44 -6.15 36.93
CA LEU A 442 8.61 -7.02 37.06
C LEU A 442 9.52 -6.57 38.21
N GLU A 443 9.83 -5.27 38.29
CA GLU A 443 10.63 -4.68 39.36
C GLU A 443 10.02 -4.94 40.73
N GLU A 444 8.75 -4.59 40.93
CA GLU A 444 8.07 -4.77 42.21
C GLU A 444 8.06 -6.22 42.67
N ASN A 445 7.78 -7.17 41.76
CA ASN A 445 7.73 -8.58 42.13
C ASN A 445 9.11 -9.15 42.43
N MET A 446 10.15 -8.77 41.66
CA MET A 446 11.53 -9.19 41.93
C MET A 446 12.05 -8.63 43.26
N LEU A 447 11.69 -7.39 43.61
CA LEU A 447 12.07 -6.77 44.90
C LEU A 447 11.31 -7.37 46.10
N LYS A 448 10.09 -7.88 45.90
CA LYS A 448 9.28 -8.54 46.95
C LYS A 448 9.63 -10.03 47.10
N PHE A 449 10.26 -10.64 46.10
CA PHE A 449 10.64 -12.04 46.11
C PHE A 449 11.87 -12.26 47.01
N GLY A 450 11.60 -12.60 48.28
CA GLY A 450 12.64 -12.93 49.26
C GLY A 450 13.35 -14.27 48.95
N PRO A 451 14.42 -14.60 49.68
CA PRO A 451 15.18 -15.83 49.45
C PRO A 451 14.28 -17.06 49.58
N SER A 452 14.24 -17.88 48.54
CA SER A 452 13.50 -19.14 48.54
C SER A 452 14.14 -20.12 49.53
N ALA A 453 13.33 -20.97 50.17
CA ALA A 453 13.78 -21.92 51.20
C ALA A 453 14.85 -22.94 50.73
N ASN A 454 15.13 -22.98 49.42
CA ASN A 454 16.07 -23.90 48.77
C ASN A 454 17.48 -23.32 48.54
N GLY A 455 17.78 -22.09 48.97
CA GLY A 455 19.13 -21.51 48.84
C GLY A 455 19.49 -20.93 47.45
N ASP A 456 18.51 -20.79 46.56
CA ASP A 456 18.68 -20.04 45.31
C ASP A 456 18.70 -18.52 45.54
N GLU A 457 19.38 -17.80 44.64
CA GLU A 457 19.68 -16.36 44.74
C GLU A 457 18.47 -15.48 45.10
N ASP A 458 18.72 -14.50 45.97
CA ASP A 458 17.80 -13.43 46.34
C ASP A 458 17.31 -12.63 45.12
N GLY A 459 16.00 -12.48 44.95
CA GLY A 459 15.39 -11.74 43.84
C GLY A 459 15.88 -10.29 43.77
N PHE A 460 16.20 -9.71 44.93
CA PHE A 460 16.83 -8.39 45.02
C PHE A 460 18.23 -8.36 44.38
N LYS A 461 19.08 -9.36 44.66
CA LYS A 461 20.42 -9.46 44.05
C LYS A 461 20.34 -9.70 42.54
N LEU A 462 19.39 -10.51 42.10
CA LEU A 462 19.15 -10.73 40.68
C LEU A 462 18.76 -9.41 39.99
N TRP A 463 17.81 -8.65 40.55
CA TRP A 463 17.43 -7.34 40.03
C TRP A 463 18.60 -6.36 40.00
N GLN A 464 19.39 -6.27 41.07
CA GLN A 464 20.59 -5.43 41.11
C GLN A 464 21.59 -5.80 40.03
N SER A 465 21.84 -7.10 39.80
CA SER A 465 22.70 -7.55 38.69
C SER A 465 22.16 -7.10 37.34
N LEU A 466 20.84 -7.20 37.09
CA LEU A 466 20.21 -6.77 35.83
C LEU A 466 20.29 -5.25 35.63
N VAL A 467 20.12 -4.46 36.70
CA VAL A 467 20.27 -3.01 36.65
C VAL A 467 21.71 -2.62 36.28
N ARG A 468 22.72 -3.28 36.90
CA ARG A 468 24.15 -3.04 36.60
C ARG A 468 24.52 -3.37 35.15
N GLN A 469 23.82 -4.28 34.48
CA GLN A 469 24.02 -4.48 33.03
C GLN A 469 23.72 -3.21 32.21
N THR A 470 22.79 -2.37 32.66
CA THR A 470 22.44 -1.11 31.98
C THR A 470 23.57 -0.10 32.09
N GLU A 471 24.18 0.00 33.26
CA GLU A 471 25.34 0.84 33.49
C GLU A 471 26.51 0.39 32.61
N LEU A 472 26.79 -0.92 32.56
CA LEU A 472 27.79 -1.50 31.66
C LEU A 472 27.51 -1.09 30.20
N THR A 473 26.27 -1.24 29.70
CA THR A 473 25.94 -0.84 28.32
C THR A 473 26.13 0.67 28.07
N ALA A 474 25.78 1.52 29.04
CA ALA A 474 25.96 2.97 28.93
C ALA A 474 27.45 3.35 28.86
N GLN A 475 28.29 2.70 29.67
CA GLN A 475 29.74 2.90 29.65
C GLN A 475 30.37 2.41 28.34
N LEU A 476 29.98 1.23 27.84
CA LEU A 476 30.42 0.73 26.53
C LEU A 476 30.03 1.67 25.38
N CYS A 477 28.84 2.27 25.45
CA CYS A 477 28.39 3.30 24.52
C CYS A 477 29.26 4.56 24.54
N SER A 478 29.73 4.97 25.72
CA SER A 478 30.68 6.08 25.87
C SER A 478 32.03 5.72 25.23
N ILE A 479 32.56 4.53 25.54
CA ILE A 479 33.83 4.03 24.96
C ILE A 479 33.76 4.02 23.43
N MET A 480 32.67 3.51 22.85
CA MET A 480 32.51 3.49 21.39
C MET A 480 32.54 4.89 20.78
N LYS A 481 31.90 5.88 21.41
CA LYS A 481 31.94 7.28 20.94
C LYS A 481 33.36 7.82 20.94
N ASP A 482 34.10 7.60 22.03
CA ASP A 482 35.48 8.09 22.18
C ASP A 482 36.44 7.42 21.18
N VAL A 483 36.32 6.10 21.01
CA VAL A 483 37.12 5.33 20.04
C VAL A 483 36.81 5.75 18.60
N ARG A 484 35.55 6.06 18.28
CA ARG A 484 35.15 6.54 16.95
C ARG A 484 35.72 7.93 16.62
N ASN A 485 35.85 8.79 17.64
CA ASN A 485 36.39 10.14 17.51
C ASN A 485 37.91 10.19 17.25
N VAL A 486 38.64 9.10 17.53
CA VAL A 486 40.08 9.02 17.22
C VAL A 486 40.32 9.00 15.71
N ARG A 487 41.12 9.96 15.23
CA ARG A 487 41.62 9.99 13.86
C ARG A 487 42.81 9.03 13.71
N GLY A 488 42.72 8.08 12.79
CA GLY A 488 43.80 7.12 12.51
C GLY A 488 43.30 5.76 12.03
N GLY A 489 44.24 4.87 11.68
CA GLY A 489 43.95 3.49 11.33
C GLY A 489 43.47 2.64 12.51
N THR A 490 42.96 1.44 12.24
CA THR A 490 42.36 0.53 13.23
C THR A 490 43.27 0.25 14.43
N GLN A 491 44.59 0.14 14.23
CA GLN A 491 45.55 -0.14 15.30
C GLN A 491 45.58 0.95 16.39
N LYS A 492 45.60 2.24 15.99
CA LYS A 492 45.53 3.36 16.94
C LYS A 492 44.22 3.38 17.72
N LYS A 493 43.12 2.97 17.08
CA LYS A 493 41.81 2.85 17.74
C LYS A 493 41.80 1.71 18.76
N ILE A 494 42.44 0.58 18.45
CA ILE A 494 42.61 -0.56 19.38
C ILE A 494 43.46 -0.14 20.58
N GLU A 495 44.56 0.57 20.37
CA GLU A 495 45.41 1.10 21.45
C GLU A 495 44.62 2.05 22.36
N LYS A 496 43.82 2.96 21.78
CA LYS A 496 42.93 3.83 22.56
C LYS A 496 41.90 3.05 23.37
N LEU A 497 41.24 2.04 22.77
CA LEU A 497 40.29 1.17 23.48
C LEU A 497 40.95 0.52 24.69
N ARG A 498 42.13 -0.08 24.50
CA ARG A 498 42.88 -0.73 25.58
C ARG A 498 43.26 0.25 26.68
N GLN A 499 43.70 1.46 26.31
CA GLN A 499 44.02 2.53 27.26
C GLN A 499 42.80 2.99 28.07
N LEU A 500 41.61 3.10 27.44
CA LEU A 500 40.38 3.48 28.14
C LEU A 500 39.96 2.41 29.15
N LEU A 501 40.02 1.14 28.76
CA LEU A 501 39.68 0.00 29.63
C LEU A 501 40.66 -0.18 30.80
N SER A 502 41.97 0.00 30.56
CA SER A 502 42.99 -0.18 31.60
C SER A 502 43.27 1.06 32.45
N GLY A 503 42.77 2.22 32.03
CA GLY A 503 43.07 3.53 32.62
C GLY A 503 41.84 4.17 33.24
N LEU A 504 41.13 4.99 32.46
CA LEU A 504 40.05 5.86 32.94
C LEU A 504 38.82 5.08 33.45
N LEU A 505 38.62 3.86 32.96
CA LEU A 505 37.51 2.96 33.32
C LEU A 505 38.06 1.65 33.88
N SER A 506 39.02 1.74 34.82
CA SER A 506 39.62 0.56 35.45
C SER A 506 38.61 -0.33 36.18
N GLU A 507 37.49 0.24 36.63
CA GLU A 507 36.30 -0.46 37.16
C GLU A 507 35.71 -1.48 36.18
N LEU A 508 35.91 -1.29 34.85
CA LEU A 508 35.48 -2.27 33.86
C LEU A 508 36.43 -3.46 33.74
N THR A 509 37.67 -3.34 34.22
CA THR A 509 38.64 -4.44 34.21
C THR A 509 38.34 -5.47 35.28
N TYR A 510 37.86 -5.02 36.44
CA TYR A 510 37.42 -5.86 37.56
C TYR A 510 36.15 -5.27 38.17
N PHE A 511 35.05 -6.00 38.07
CA PHE A 511 33.79 -5.61 38.71
C PHE A 511 33.84 -5.92 40.20
N ASP A 512 33.37 -4.99 41.04
CA ASP A 512 33.32 -5.18 42.50
C ASP A 512 32.49 -6.41 42.89
N GLU A 513 31.36 -6.61 42.22
CA GLU A 513 30.62 -7.88 42.26
C GLU A 513 30.38 -8.41 40.84
N PRO A 514 30.35 -9.74 40.64
CA PRO A 514 30.06 -10.34 39.34
C PRO A 514 28.71 -9.87 38.78
N ILE A 515 28.65 -9.66 37.47
CA ILE A 515 27.44 -9.29 36.73
C ILE A 515 27.02 -10.50 35.89
N ARG A 516 25.73 -10.78 35.74
CA ARG A 516 25.25 -11.78 34.76
C ARG A 516 25.49 -11.33 33.33
N SER A 517 25.91 -12.22 32.44
CA SER A 517 26.10 -11.87 31.03
C SER A 517 24.75 -11.61 30.36
N PRO A 518 24.56 -10.47 29.64
CA PRO A 518 23.29 -10.17 28.96
C PRO A 518 22.88 -11.22 27.92
N LEU A 519 23.84 -11.84 27.23
CA LEU A 519 23.58 -12.88 26.23
C LEU A 519 23.43 -14.28 26.84
N ALA A 520 24.00 -14.50 28.02
CA ALA A 520 23.99 -15.80 28.69
C ALA A 520 23.78 -15.59 30.19
N PRO A 521 22.54 -15.38 30.65
CA PRO A 521 22.24 -14.96 32.02
C PRO A 521 22.80 -15.90 33.10
N ARG A 522 22.96 -17.20 32.78
CA ARG A 522 23.60 -18.21 33.65
C ARG A 522 25.11 -18.02 33.86
N VAL A 523 25.79 -17.27 32.98
CA VAL A 523 27.23 -17.02 33.05
C VAL A 523 27.50 -15.71 33.81
N LEU A 524 28.28 -15.79 34.89
CA LEU A 524 28.72 -14.62 35.65
C LEU A 524 30.04 -14.09 35.07
N ILE A 525 30.07 -12.80 34.75
CA ILE A 525 31.24 -12.05 34.28
C ILE A 525 31.81 -11.20 35.41
N THR A 526 33.13 -11.17 35.54
CA THR A 526 33.84 -10.48 36.64
C THR A 526 34.66 -9.28 36.16
N GLY A 527 34.69 -8.99 34.87
CA GLY A 527 35.41 -7.87 34.29
C GLY A 527 35.84 -8.10 32.84
N ILE A 528 36.38 -7.07 32.19
CA ILE A 528 36.88 -7.08 30.81
C ILE A 528 38.39 -7.31 30.79
N ILE A 529 38.88 -8.12 29.87
CA ILE A 529 40.30 -8.37 29.61
C ILE A 529 40.77 -7.42 28.50
N PRO A 530 41.51 -6.33 28.79
CA PRO A 530 41.84 -5.32 27.79
C PRO A 530 42.78 -5.86 26.71
N SER A 531 43.74 -6.73 27.07
CA SER A 531 44.73 -7.29 26.15
C SER A 531 44.11 -8.14 25.03
N GLU A 532 43.02 -8.85 25.31
CA GLU A 532 42.30 -9.69 24.34
C GLU A 532 41.22 -8.92 23.56
N SER A 533 40.85 -7.74 24.06
CA SER A 533 39.86 -6.87 23.44
C SER A 533 40.41 -6.15 22.20
N SER A 534 39.56 -5.99 21.18
CA SER A 534 39.92 -5.41 19.88
C SER A 534 38.73 -4.76 19.19
N ILE A 535 38.91 -4.27 17.96
CA ILE A 535 37.88 -3.61 17.16
C ILE A 535 37.81 -4.27 15.78
N PHE A 536 36.61 -4.51 15.27
CA PHE A 536 36.45 -5.05 13.92
C PHE A 536 36.69 -3.98 12.84
N LYS A 537 37.24 -4.42 11.71
CA LYS A 537 37.44 -3.59 10.51
C LYS A 537 36.13 -3.48 9.70
N SER A 538 35.13 -2.80 10.27
CA SER A 538 33.84 -2.50 9.64
C SER A 538 33.55 -0.99 9.69
N ALA A 539 32.57 -0.52 8.92
CA ALA A 539 32.16 0.89 8.83
C ALA A 539 31.79 1.49 10.20
N LEU A 540 31.16 0.69 11.07
CA LEU A 540 30.72 1.11 12.41
C LEU A 540 31.71 0.78 13.53
N HIS A 541 32.84 0.14 13.22
CA HIS A 541 33.88 -0.23 14.18
C HIS A 541 33.35 -0.91 15.47
N PRO A 542 32.61 -2.02 15.38
CA PRO A 542 32.10 -2.70 16.57
C PRO A 542 33.23 -3.21 17.46
N LEU A 543 33.00 -3.18 18.77
CA LEU A 543 33.96 -3.61 19.78
C LEU A 543 33.91 -5.13 19.91
N ARG A 544 35.07 -5.79 19.97
CA ARG A 544 35.19 -7.19 20.38
C ARG A 544 35.77 -7.21 21.79
N LEU A 545 34.94 -7.52 22.77
CA LEU A 545 35.28 -7.48 24.18
C LEU A 545 35.42 -8.91 24.71
N ALA A 546 36.52 -9.18 25.41
CA ALA A 546 36.73 -10.44 26.12
C ALA A 546 36.40 -10.23 27.60
N PHE A 547 35.36 -10.89 28.10
CA PHE A 547 34.96 -10.88 29.50
C PHE A 547 35.54 -12.08 30.23
N ARG A 548 36.04 -11.86 31.45
CA ARG A 548 36.42 -12.93 32.36
C ARG A 548 35.18 -13.50 33.01
N THR A 549 35.11 -14.83 33.09
CA THR A 549 34.00 -15.55 33.73
C THR A 549 34.38 -16.00 35.13
N ALA A 550 33.40 -16.10 36.03
CA ALA A 550 33.62 -16.59 37.39
C ALA A 550 34.11 -18.05 37.45
N SER A 551 33.83 -18.85 36.40
CA SER A 551 34.32 -20.23 36.25
C SER A 551 35.78 -20.33 35.78
N GLY A 552 36.48 -19.21 35.60
CA GLY A 552 37.90 -19.18 35.21
C GLY A 552 38.18 -19.17 33.71
N GLY A 553 37.14 -19.16 32.85
CA GLY A 553 37.26 -19.01 31.40
C GLY A 553 37.08 -17.55 30.92
N SER A 554 37.05 -17.34 29.59
CA SER A 554 36.67 -16.07 28.98
C SER A 554 35.52 -16.22 27.97
N CYS A 555 34.63 -15.24 27.93
CA CYS A 555 33.53 -15.11 26.98
C CYS A 555 33.77 -13.90 26.08
N LYS A 556 33.55 -14.04 24.77
CA LYS A 556 33.78 -12.96 23.80
C LYS A 556 32.45 -12.42 23.29
N ILE A 557 32.24 -11.13 23.43
CA ILE A 557 31.02 -10.43 23.03
C ILE A 557 31.38 -9.33 22.04
N ILE A 558 30.57 -9.20 20.99
CA ILE A 558 30.61 -8.09 20.04
C ILE A 558 29.61 -7.04 20.51
N PHE A 559 30.05 -5.80 20.70
CA PHE A 559 29.16 -4.68 21.00
C PHE A 559 29.09 -3.73 19.80
N LYS A 560 27.88 -3.45 19.34
CA LYS A 560 27.59 -2.63 18.14
C LYS A 560 26.73 -1.43 18.52
N LYS A 561 27.01 -0.28 17.92
CA LYS A 561 26.25 0.96 18.07
C LYS A 561 26.13 1.66 16.72
N GLY A 562 24.93 2.13 16.40
CA GLY A 562 24.55 2.72 15.13
C GLY A 562 23.71 1.81 14.22
N ASP A 563 23.34 0.61 14.66
CA ASP A 563 22.52 -0.36 13.91
C ASP A 563 21.42 -0.97 14.79
N ASP A 564 20.26 -1.21 14.21
CA ASP A 564 19.11 -1.81 14.89
C ASP A 564 19.21 -3.35 14.87
N LEU A 565 19.69 -3.93 15.97
CA LEU A 565 19.89 -5.37 16.11
C LEU A 565 18.60 -6.16 16.39
N ARG A 566 17.44 -5.50 16.52
CA ARG A 566 16.15 -6.20 16.71
C ARG A 566 15.80 -7.09 15.50
N GLN A 567 16.32 -6.77 14.32
CA GLN A 567 16.18 -7.58 13.11
C GLN A 567 16.95 -8.90 13.21
N ASP A 568 18.23 -8.84 13.56
CA ASP A 568 19.07 -10.04 13.77
C ASP A 568 18.51 -10.90 14.91
N GLN A 569 18.03 -10.26 15.98
CA GLN A 569 17.42 -10.93 17.12
C GLN A 569 16.10 -11.64 16.79
N LEU A 570 15.29 -11.11 15.86
CA LEU A 570 14.09 -11.79 15.38
C LEU A 570 14.42 -13.13 14.70
N LEU A 571 15.57 -13.21 14.01
CA LEU A 571 15.99 -14.42 13.32
C LEU A 571 16.57 -15.48 14.25
N GLU A 572 17.22 -15.09 15.34
CA GLU A 572 17.70 -16.02 16.37
C GLU A 572 16.54 -16.77 17.05
N ASN A 573 15.44 -16.06 17.35
CA ASN A 573 14.30 -16.62 18.07
C ASN A 573 13.45 -17.61 17.23
N LEU A 574 13.79 -17.78 15.96
CA LEU A 574 13.27 -18.87 15.14
C LEU A 574 14.22 -20.06 15.28
N ASP A 575 13.87 -21.05 16.11
CA ASP A 575 14.69 -22.26 16.24
C ASP A 575 14.61 -23.13 14.98
N LEU A 576 15.56 -22.86 14.07
CA LEU A 576 15.67 -23.53 12.78
C LEU A 576 16.78 -24.59 12.78
N HIS A 577 17.29 -24.98 13.96
CA HIS A 577 18.38 -25.95 14.13
C HIS A 577 19.65 -25.61 13.33
N LEU A 578 19.88 -24.32 13.09
CA LEU A 578 21.12 -23.80 12.53
C LEU A 578 22.17 -23.60 13.64
N THR A 579 23.27 -22.93 13.36
CA THR A 579 24.16 -22.36 14.41
C THR A 579 23.66 -20.96 14.79
N PRO A 580 22.67 -20.82 15.70
CA PRO A 580 22.28 -19.51 16.19
C PRO A 580 23.43 -18.95 17.02
N TYR A 581 23.86 -17.73 16.70
CA TYR A 581 24.65 -16.92 17.61
C TYR A 581 23.69 -16.05 18.39
N ARG A 582 23.93 -15.86 19.69
CA ARG A 582 23.02 -15.08 20.52
C ARG A 582 23.08 -13.60 20.17
N VAL A 583 21.92 -12.96 20.07
CA VAL A 583 21.78 -11.52 19.77
C VAL A 583 20.85 -10.87 20.77
N LEU A 584 21.26 -9.72 21.30
CA LEU A 584 20.44 -8.94 22.21
C LEU A 584 20.52 -7.46 21.86
N ALA A 585 19.41 -6.89 21.43
CA ALA A 585 19.25 -5.45 21.38
C ALA A 585 19.23 -4.88 22.81
N THR A 586 20.12 -3.93 23.09
CA THR A 586 20.14 -3.20 24.37
C THR A 586 19.57 -1.79 24.23
N GLY A 587 19.29 -1.36 23.00
CA GLY A 587 18.58 -0.14 22.64
C GLY A 587 18.08 -0.17 21.19
N GLN A 588 17.58 0.97 20.68
CA GLN A 588 17.03 1.06 19.31
C GLN A 588 18.12 1.01 18.22
N ASP A 589 19.34 1.44 18.52
CA ASP A 589 20.49 1.48 17.61
C ASP A 589 21.73 0.82 18.21
N GLU A 590 21.57 -0.02 19.24
CA GLU A 590 22.69 -0.66 19.93
C GLU A 590 22.34 -2.05 20.47
N GLY A 591 23.36 -2.88 20.60
CA GLY A 591 23.23 -4.18 21.25
C GLY A 591 24.48 -5.04 21.19
N MET A 592 24.30 -6.29 21.62
CA MET A 592 25.34 -7.27 21.82
C MET A 592 25.12 -8.49 20.94
N LEU A 593 26.21 -9.08 20.44
CA LEU A 593 26.21 -10.33 19.70
C LEU A 593 27.26 -11.26 20.27
N GLU A 594 26.98 -12.56 20.25
CA GLU A 594 27.96 -13.58 20.58
C GLU A 594 29.07 -13.63 19.52
N PHE A 595 30.32 -13.71 19.96
CA PHE A 595 31.45 -13.92 19.06
C PHE A 595 31.70 -15.42 18.85
N ILE A 596 31.36 -15.92 17.66
CA ILE A 596 31.74 -17.27 17.22
C ILE A 596 33.11 -17.24 16.52
N PRO A 597 34.12 -18.00 16.99
CA PRO A 597 35.39 -18.14 16.30
C PRO A 597 35.20 -18.70 14.88
N SER A 598 35.44 -17.85 13.88
CA SER A 598 35.15 -18.13 12.47
C SER A 598 35.93 -17.18 11.55
N LYS A 599 36.00 -17.53 10.25
CA LYS A 599 36.56 -16.68 9.20
C LYS A 599 35.53 -16.41 8.11
N SER A 600 35.57 -15.24 7.49
CA SER A 600 34.71 -14.97 6.33
C SER A 600 35.18 -15.73 5.09
N LEU A 601 34.24 -16.09 4.20
CA LEU A 601 34.60 -16.74 2.94
C LEU A 601 35.54 -15.86 2.11
N ALA A 602 35.38 -14.52 2.15
CA ALA A 602 36.29 -13.60 1.49
C ALA A 602 37.74 -13.71 2.01
N GLN A 603 37.90 -13.85 3.34
CA GLN A 603 39.21 -14.04 3.95
C GLN A 603 39.79 -15.41 3.60
N ILE A 604 38.97 -16.47 3.67
CA ILE A 604 39.39 -17.84 3.33
C ILE A 604 39.86 -17.93 1.88
N LEU A 605 39.13 -17.34 0.94
CA LEU A 605 39.50 -17.35 -0.47
C LEU A 605 40.78 -16.54 -0.75
N SER A 606 41.05 -15.49 0.02
CA SER A 606 42.29 -14.72 -0.14
C SER A 606 43.52 -15.43 0.45
N GLU A 607 43.37 -16.12 1.59
CA GLU A 607 44.46 -16.86 2.26
C GLU A 607 44.70 -18.27 1.67
N HIS A 608 43.63 -19.00 1.34
CA HIS A 608 43.66 -20.43 1.01
C HIS A 608 43.21 -20.75 -0.42
N ARG A 609 42.79 -19.74 -1.21
CA ARG A 609 42.28 -19.84 -2.59
C ARG A 609 40.96 -20.60 -2.77
N SER A 610 40.69 -21.64 -1.99
CA SER A 610 39.44 -22.41 -2.04
C SER A 610 38.97 -22.82 -0.64
N ILE A 611 37.65 -23.06 -0.51
CA ILE A 611 37.04 -23.56 0.73
C ILE A 611 37.53 -24.97 1.03
N THR A 612 37.65 -25.82 0.02
CA THR A 612 38.14 -27.20 0.16
C THR A 612 39.56 -27.22 0.74
N SER A 613 40.48 -26.38 0.22
CA SER A 613 41.85 -26.28 0.73
C SER A 613 41.93 -25.76 2.17
N TYR A 614 40.95 -24.96 2.60
CA TYR A 614 40.85 -24.54 3.99
C TYR A 614 40.46 -25.71 4.90
N LEU A 615 39.38 -26.42 4.55
CA LEU A 615 38.89 -27.54 5.36
C LEU A 615 39.89 -28.71 5.41
N GLN A 616 40.59 -29.00 4.31
CA GLN A 616 41.69 -29.97 4.25
C GLN A 616 42.78 -29.69 5.30
N LYS A 617 43.04 -28.42 5.64
CA LYS A 617 44.07 -28.06 6.62
C LYS A 617 43.70 -28.46 8.05
N PHE A 618 42.43 -28.42 8.40
CA PHE A 618 41.95 -28.68 9.75
C PHE A 618 41.46 -30.11 9.94
N TYR A 619 40.85 -30.70 8.91
CA TYR A 619 40.30 -32.06 8.90
C TYR A 619 40.76 -32.86 7.66
N PRO A 620 42.07 -33.14 7.52
CA PRO A 620 42.59 -33.94 6.40
C PRO A 620 42.17 -35.39 6.53
N ASP A 621 41.78 -35.99 5.40
CA ASP A 621 41.48 -37.43 5.29
C ASP A 621 41.81 -37.89 3.87
N GLU A 622 42.85 -38.71 3.69
CA GLU A 622 43.29 -39.14 2.35
C GLU A 622 42.29 -40.06 1.65
N ASP A 623 41.52 -40.84 2.42
CA ASP A 623 40.44 -41.69 1.92
C ASP A 623 39.10 -40.93 1.85
N GLY A 624 39.06 -39.72 2.41
CA GLY A 624 37.90 -38.84 2.46
C GLY A 624 37.64 -38.07 1.17
N PRO A 625 36.38 -37.66 0.91
CA PRO A 625 36.05 -36.91 -0.28
C PRO A 625 36.78 -35.57 -0.35
N PHE A 626 37.46 -35.35 -1.49
CA PHE A 626 38.31 -34.18 -1.71
C PHE A 626 39.41 -34.03 -0.64
N GLY A 627 39.88 -35.10 -0.02
CA GLY A 627 40.93 -35.03 1.00
C GLY A 627 40.44 -34.52 2.37
N ILE A 628 39.13 -34.51 2.62
CA ILE A 628 38.49 -33.99 3.84
C ILE A 628 37.66 -35.10 4.48
N THR A 629 37.63 -35.13 5.82
CA THR A 629 36.76 -36.08 6.54
C THR A 629 35.30 -35.92 6.09
N ALA A 630 34.62 -37.04 5.81
CA ALA A 630 33.23 -37.04 5.34
C ALA A 630 32.26 -36.30 6.27
N THR A 631 32.49 -36.34 7.60
CA THR A 631 31.66 -35.63 8.60
C THR A 631 31.75 -34.11 8.48
N CYS A 632 32.93 -33.57 8.22
CA CYS A 632 33.15 -32.13 8.03
C CYS A 632 32.46 -31.64 6.75
N LEU A 633 32.65 -32.37 5.63
CA LEU A 633 31.99 -32.06 4.37
C LEU A 633 30.46 -32.13 4.48
N GLU A 634 29.93 -33.14 5.17
CA GLU A 634 28.49 -33.30 5.40
C GLU A 634 27.93 -32.15 6.26
N THR A 635 28.68 -31.71 7.27
CA THR A 635 28.32 -30.55 8.11
C THR A 635 28.27 -29.27 7.30
N PHE A 636 29.22 -29.07 6.39
CA PHE A 636 29.22 -27.96 5.44
C PHE A 636 28.00 -28.00 4.51
N ILE A 637 27.68 -29.16 3.95
CA ILE A 637 26.53 -29.34 3.05
C ILE A 637 25.21 -29.04 3.76
N LYS A 638 25.00 -29.58 4.96
CA LYS A 638 23.76 -29.37 5.75
C LYS A 638 23.58 -27.92 6.18
N SER A 639 24.63 -27.30 6.72
CA SER A 639 24.58 -25.89 7.13
C SER A 639 24.35 -24.95 5.93
N CYS A 640 25.03 -25.22 4.81
CA CYS A 640 24.80 -24.53 3.53
C CYS A 640 23.35 -24.67 3.03
N ALA A 641 22.76 -25.86 3.10
CA ALA A 641 21.38 -26.10 2.69
C ALA A 641 20.39 -25.33 3.57
N GLY A 642 20.53 -25.39 4.89
CA GLY A 642 19.65 -24.70 5.83
C GLY A 642 19.65 -23.18 5.62
N TYR A 643 20.83 -22.54 5.61
CA TYR A 643 20.91 -21.09 5.39
C TYR A 643 20.45 -20.68 3.98
N SER A 644 20.63 -21.51 2.95
CA SER A 644 20.13 -21.22 1.59
C SER A 644 18.61 -21.16 1.55
N VAL A 645 17.92 -22.09 2.23
CA VAL A 645 16.45 -22.12 2.31
C VAL A 645 15.92 -20.96 3.15
N ILE A 646 16.55 -20.67 4.29
CA ILE A 646 16.09 -19.63 5.21
C ILE A 646 16.27 -18.22 4.64
N THR A 647 17.42 -17.97 3.99
CA THR A 647 17.62 -16.70 3.28
C THR A 647 16.66 -16.52 2.11
N TYR A 648 16.27 -17.61 1.44
CA TYR A 648 15.22 -17.58 0.43
C TYR A 648 13.86 -17.20 1.06
N ILE A 649 13.36 -17.96 2.04
CA ILE A 649 12.04 -17.75 2.65
C ILE A 649 11.93 -16.34 3.23
N LEU A 650 12.88 -15.94 4.07
CA LEU A 650 12.85 -14.64 4.76
C LEU A 650 13.24 -13.47 3.85
N GLY A 651 13.80 -13.76 2.66
CA GLY A 651 14.20 -12.75 1.69
C GLY A 651 15.33 -11.86 2.19
N ILE A 652 16.33 -12.48 2.81
CA ILE A 652 17.48 -11.79 3.37
C ILE A 652 18.36 -11.27 2.22
N GLY A 653 18.54 -9.95 2.19
CA GLY A 653 19.32 -9.21 1.23
C GLY A 653 20.81 -9.14 1.56
N ASP A 654 21.58 -8.48 0.70
CA ASP A 654 22.99 -8.14 0.90
C ASP A 654 23.89 -9.31 1.34
N ARG A 655 23.69 -10.49 0.74
CA ARG A 655 24.57 -11.64 0.94
C ARG A 655 25.79 -11.51 0.02
N HIS A 656 26.95 -11.30 0.63
CA HIS A 656 28.26 -11.25 -0.02
C HIS A 656 29.28 -12.06 0.78
N LEU A 657 30.45 -12.34 0.21
CA LEU A 657 31.45 -13.25 0.78
C LEU A 657 31.97 -12.84 2.17
N ASP A 658 31.91 -11.55 2.53
CA ASP A 658 32.24 -11.10 3.89
C ASP A 658 31.17 -11.41 4.94
N ASN A 659 29.89 -11.60 4.55
CA ASN A 659 28.76 -11.90 5.45
C ASN A 659 28.51 -13.41 5.61
N LEU A 660 29.33 -14.22 4.97
CA LEU A 660 29.30 -15.68 5.04
C LEU A 660 30.52 -16.12 5.85
N LEU A 661 30.29 -16.69 7.03
CA LEU A 661 31.34 -17.12 7.94
C LEU A 661 31.39 -18.65 7.95
N LEU A 662 32.60 -19.19 8.05
CA LEU A 662 32.88 -20.62 8.12
C LEU A 662 33.71 -20.91 9.37
N GLN A 663 33.27 -21.87 10.17
CA GLN A 663 34.04 -22.44 11.27
C GLN A 663 35.00 -23.52 10.78
N ASP A 664 36.02 -23.81 11.57
CA ASP A 664 37.06 -24.79 11.22
C ASP A 664 36.47 -26.21 11.05
N ASP A 665 35.37 -26.52 11.73
CA ASP A 665 34.64 -27.81 11.66
C ASP A 665 33.74 -27.97 10.43
N GLY A 666 33.67 -26.96 9.56
CA GLY A 666 32.86 -26.98 8.34
C GLY A 666 31.47 -26.34 8.49
N ARG A 667 31.08 -25.84 9.67
CA ARG A 667 29.79 -25.15 9.83
C ARG A 667 29.79 -23.78 9.16
N LEU A 668 28.94 -23.61 8.14
CA LEU A 668 28.72 -22.35 7.45
C LEU A 668 27.54 -21.60 8.10
N PHE A 669 27.71 -20.32 8.38
CA PHE A 669 26.64 -19.47 8.88
C PHE A 669 26.69 -18.05 8.33
N HIS A 670 25.52 -17.40 8.33
CA HIS A 670 25.35 -16.06 7.78
C HIS A 670 25.27 -15.04 8.93
N VAL A 671 25.81 -13.84 8.72
CA VAL A 671 25.76 -12.73 9.69
C VAL A 671 25.27 -11.44 9.04
N ASP A 672 24.89 -10.44 9.84
CA ASP A 672 24.48 -9.10 9.40
C ASP A 672 23.15 -9.11 8.64
N PHE A 673 22.03 -9.29 9.33
CA PHE A 673 20.72 -9.47 8.71
C PHE A 673 19.94 -8.18 8.44
N GLY A 674 20.62 -7.04 8.34
CA GLY A 674 20.03 -5.69 8.21
C GLY A 674 19.15 -5.41 6.98
N PHE A 675 18.90 -6.40 6.12
CA PHE A 675 17.98 -6.30 4.98
C PHE A 675 17.12 -7.57 4.90
N ILE A 676 15.84 -7.48 5.25
CA ILE A 676 14.89 -8.61 5.25
C ILE A 676 13.68 -8.35 4.32
N LEU A 677 12.84 -9.38 4.12
CA LEU A 677 11.56 -9.31 3.38
C LEU A 677 11.69 -8.82 1.92
N GLY A 678 12.83 -9.15 1.29
CA GLY A 678 13.07 -8.91 -0.13
C GLY A 678 13.56 -7.51 -0.48
N ARG A 679 14.01 -6.72 0.51
CA ARG A 679 14.85 -5.55 0.26
C ARG A 679 16.28 -6.03 0.02
N ASP A 680 16.87 -5.63 -1.10
CA ASP A 680 18.27 -5.92 -1.40
C ASP A 680 18.91 -4.67 -2.00
N PRO A 681 20.11 -4.25 -1.54
CA PRO A 681 20.84 -3.15 -2.17
C PRO A 681 21.20 -3.45 -3.64
N LYS A 682 21.23 -4.72 -4.05
CA LYS A 682 21.48 -5.14 -5.42
C LYS A 682 20.16 -5.14 -6.22
N PRO A 683 20.13 -4.50 -7.41
CA PRO A 683 18.90 -4.35 -8.20
C PRO A 683 18.37 -5.64 -8.85
N PHE A 684 19.21 -6.69 -8.97
CA PHE A 684 18.84 -8.00 -9.54
C PHE A 684 19.47 -9.13 -8.72
N PRO A 685 18.98 -9.38 -7.51
CA PRO A 685 19.48 -10.48 -6.70
C PRO A 685 19.08 -11.82 -7.34
N PRO A 686 19.94 -12.85 -7.32
CA PRO A 686 19.50 -14.20 -7.65
C PRO A 686 18.40 -14.62 -6.66
N PRO A 687 17.43 -15.45 -7.10
CA PRO A 687 16.30 -15.82 -6.27
C PRO A 687 16.75 -16.55 -4.99
N MET A 688 17.73 -17.45 -5.08
CA MET A 688 18.41 -18.05 -3.93
C MET A 688 19.85 -17.54 -3.79
N LYS A 689 20.28 -17.28 -2.56
CA LYS A 689 21.60 -16.72 -2.22
C LYS A 689 22.67 -17.81 -2.13
N LEU A 690 22.96 -18.46 -3.26
CA LEU A 690 24.03 -19.44 -3.39
C LEU A 690 25.22 -18.80 -4.11
N CYS A 691 26.46 -18.98 -3.62
CA CYS A 691 27.65 -18.52 -4.35
C CYS A 691 28.36 -19.69 -5.08
N LYS A 692 29.19 -19.36 -6.05
CA LYS A 692 29.91 -20.34 -6.88
C LYS A 692 30.89 -21.15 -6.04
N GLU A 693 31.56 -20.50 -5.10
CA GLU A 693 32.57 -21.09 -4.24
C GLU A 693 31.97 -22.17 -3.33
N MET A 694 30.72 -22.01 -2.88
CA MET A 694 29.99 -23.04 -2.13
C MET A 694 29.69 -24.27 -3.00
N VAL A 695 29.32 -24.08 -4.26
CA VAL A 695 29.05 -25.19 -5.20
C VAL A 695 30.35 -25.91 -5.59
N GLU A 696 31.44 -25.16 -5.79
CA GLU A 696 32.75 -25.73 -6.08
C GLU A 696 33.30 -26.54 -4.90
N ALA A 697 33.05 -26.10 -3.66
CA ALA A 697 33.42 -26.84 -2.46
C ALA A 697 32.74 -28.23 -2.36
N MET A 698 31.58 -28.40 -3.00
CA MET A 698 30.84 -29.67 -3.09
C MET A 698 31.27 -30.52 -4.29
N GLY A 699 32.30 -30.13 -5.05
CA GLY A 699 32.73 -30.83 -6.26
C GLY A 699 32.01 -30.39 -7.54
N GLY A 700 31.26 -29.28 -7.52
CA GLY A 700 30.58 -28.72 -8.69
C GLY A 700 29.14 -29.21 -8.88
N ALA A 701 28.46 -28.67 -9.89
CA ALA A 701 27.03 -28.90 -10.13
C ALA A 701 26.66 -30.34 -10.55
N GLU A 702 27.62 -31.10 -11.07
CA GLU A 702 27.45 -32.51 -11.47
C GLU A 702 27.81 -33.50 -10.35
N SER A 703 28.22 -33.01 -9.17
CA SER A 703 28.66 -33.84 -8.05
C SER A 703 27.49 -34.52 -7.33
N GLN A 704 27.74 -35.73 -6.81
CA GLN A 704 26.80 -36.43 -5.92
C GLN A 704 26.52 -35.61 -4.64
N TYR A 705 27.52 -34.89 -4.12
CA TYR A 705 27.37 -34.03 -2.94
C TYR A 705 26.47 -32.81 -3.22
N TYR A 706 26.52 -32.27 -4.43
CA TYR A 706 25.59 -31.22 -4.85
C TYR A 706 24.16 -31.75 -5.01
N THR A 707 24.00 -33.00 -5.45
CA THR A 707 22.68 -33.66 -5.47
C THR A 707 22.14 -33.88 -4.06
N ARG A 708 22.99 -34.26 -3.09
CA ARG A 708 22.62 -34.30 -1.67
C ARG A 708 22.21 -32.93 -1.13
N PHE A 709 22.96 -31.88 -1.44
CA PHE A 709 22.60 -30.51 -1.10
C PHE A 709 21.20 -30.14 -1.60
N LYS A 710 20.88 -30.43 -2.87
CA LYS A 710 19.53 -30.20 -3.42
C LYS A 710 18.45 -30.97 -2.64
N SER A 711 18.72 -32.22 -2.27
CA SER A 711 17.80 -33.03 -1.46
C SER A 711 17.52 -32.37 -0.10
N TYR A 712 18.57 -31.99 0.64
CA TYR A 712 18.42 -31.34 1.94
C TYR A 712 17.72 -29.99 1.85
N CYS A 713 17.98 -29.21 0.79
CA CYS A 713 17.24 -27.97 0.55
C CYS A 713 15.74 -28.21 0.37
N CYS A 714 15.35 -29.23 -0.40
CA CYS A 714 13.94 -29.56 -0.63
C CYS A 714 13.25 -30.08 0.64
N GLU A 715 13.95 -30.94 1.40
CA GLU A 715 13.46 -31.46 2.68
C GLU A 715 13.26 -30.33 3.70
N ALA A 716 14.28 -29.49 3.89
CA ALA A 716 14.20 -28.33 4.78
C ALA A 716 13.09 -27.36 4.35
N TYR A 717 12.93 -27.10 3.05
CA TYR A 717 11.85 -26.26 2.54
C TYR A 717 10.47 -26.83 2.87
N ASN A 718 10.25 -28.13 2.66
CA ASN A 718 8.97 -28.77 3.00
C ASN A 718 8.70 -28.83 4.51
N ILE A 719 9.72 -29.03 5.35
CA ILE A 719 9.59 -28.94 6.81
C ILE A 719 9.13 -27.54 7.21
N LEU A 720 9.77 -26.49 6.68
CA LEU A 720 9.40 -25.10 6.98
C LEU A 720 8.02 -24.72 6.43
N ARG A 721 7.62 -25.26 5.27
CA ARG A 721 6.25 -25.09 4.73
C ARG A 721 5.20 -25.66 5.66
N LYS A 722 5.44 -26.82 6.29
CA LYS A 722 4.50 -27.43 7.25
C LYS A 722 4.31 -26.57 8.49
N SER A 723 5.35 -25.85 8.90
CA SER A 723 5.33 -24.90 10.03
C SER A 723 5.09 -23.44 9.61
N SER A 724 4.57 -23.19 8.40
CA SER A 724 4.40 -21.82 7.88
C SER A 724 3.48 -20.95 8.76
N ASN A 725 2.46 -21.55 9.39
CA ASN A 725 1.52 -20.83 10.25
C ASN A 725 2.22 -20.19 11.45
N LEU A 726 3.15 -20.92 12.09
CA LEU A 726 3.94 -20.39 13.20
C LEU A 726 4.77 -19.18 12.75
N ILE A 727 5.54 -19.34 11.66
CA ILE A 727 6.39 -18.27 11.14
C ILE A 727 5.55 -17.04 10.76
N LEU A 728 4.42 -17.23 10.07
CA LEU A 728 3.51 -16.14 9.71
C LEU A 728 2.93 -15.45 10.96
N ASN A 729 2.52 -16.20 12.00
CA ASN A 729 2.02 -15.64 13.26
C ASN A 729 3.10 -14.82 13.98
N LEU A 730 4.35 -15.32 14.04
CA LEU A 730 5.46 -14.60 14.65
C LEU A 730 5.72 -13.27 13.93
N PHE A 731 5.77 -13.26 12.59
CA PHE A 731 5.90 -12.02 11.83
C PHE A 731 4.70 -11.09 11.96
N HIS A 732 3.49 -11.64 12.09
CA HIS A 732 2.27 -10.86 12.27
C HIS A 732 2.25 -10.15 13.64
N LEU A 733 2.74 -10.78 14.70
CA LEU A 733 2.92 -10.13 16.01
C LEU A 733 3.99 -9.03 15.98
N MET A 734 5.00 -9.17 15.11
CA MET A 734 6.02 -8.15 14.89
C MET A 734 5.57 -6.99 13.98
N ALA A 735 4.40 -7.07 13.34
CA ALA A 735 3.93 -6.04 12.40
C ALA A 735 3.80 -4.65 13.01
N GLY A 736 3.46 -4.57 14.31
CA GLY A 736 3.36 -3.31 15.06
C GLY A 736 4.68 -2.81 15.64
N SER A 737 5.81 -3.49 15.38
CA SER A 737 7.13 -3.07 15.84
C SER A 737 7.70 -1.95 14.95
N ASN A 738 8.40 -0.98 15.55
CA ASN A 738 9.09 0.08 14.82
C ASN A 738 10.41 -0.39 14.18
N ILE A 739 10.45 -1.62 13.66
CA ILE A 739 11.59 -2.17 12.93
C ILE A 739 11.55 -1.61 11.50
N PRO A 740 12.57 -0.87 11.02
CA PRO A 740 12.50 -0.07 9.78
C PRO A 740 12.03 -0.83 8.52
N ASP A 741 12.40 -2.10 8.39
CA ASP A 741 12.04 -2.93 7.22
C ASP A 741 10.67 -3.61 7.32
N ILE A 742 10.15 -3.81 8.53
CA ILE A 742 8.82 -4.39 8.78
C ILE A 742 7.76 -3.28 8.83
N ALA A 743 8.06 -2.18 9.51
CA ALA A 743 7.13 -1.07 9.76
C ALA A 743 6.69 -0.33 8.49
N SER A 744 7.48 -0.38 7.42
CA SER A 744 7.18 0.37 6.20
C SER A 744 5.93 -0.11 5.45
N ASP A 745 5.66 -1.42 5.48
CA ASP A 745 4.50 -2.07 4.84
C ASP A 745 4.41 -3.53 5.34
N PRO A 746 3.90 -3.74 6.57
CA PRO A 746 3.89 -5.05 7.20
C PRO A 746 3.01 -6.05 6.45
N GLU A 747 1.87 -5.60 5.89
CA GLU A 747 0.98 -6.45 5.11
C GLU A 747 1.67 -6.97 3.85
N LYS A 748 2.35 -6.11 3.09
CA LYS A 748 3.11 -6.54 1.91
C LYS A 748 4.31 -7.41 2.25
N GLY A 749 4.98 -7.14 3.37
CA GLY A 749 6.08 -7.96 3.88
C GLY A 749 5.62 -9.39 4.17
N ILE A 750 4.49 -9.52 4.88
CA ILE A 750 3.88 -10.81 5.22
C ILE A 750 3.34 -11.53 3.97
N LEU A 751 2.72 -10.80 3.03
CA LEU A 751 2.25 -11.38 1.76
C LEU A 751 3.42 -11.93 0.93
N LYS A 752 4.53 -11.20 0.81
CA LYS A 752 5.74 -11.71 0.13
C LYS A 752 6.31 -12.95 0.80
N LEU A 753 6.30 -13.00 2.13
CA LEU A 753 6.74 -14.17 2.88
C LEU A 753 5.82 -15.37 2.59
N GLN A 754 4.50 -15.16 2.60
CA GLN A 754 3.52 -16.18 2.25
C GLN A 754 3.67 -16.69 0.80
N GLU A 755 3.92 -15.80 -0.16
CA GLU A 755 4.17 -16.16 -1.56
C GLU A 755 5.36 -17.10 -1.71
N LYS A 756 6.41 -16.94 -0.88
CA LYS A 756 7.61 -17.78 -0.91
C LYS A 756 7.40 -19.19 -0.35
N PHE A 757 6.43 -19.37 0.54
CA PHE A 757 6.06 -20.70 1.02
C PHE A 757 5.30 -21.53 -0.02
N ARG A 758 4.73 -20.89 -1.06
CA ARG A 758 3.94 -21.56 -2.11
C ARG A 758 2.97 -22.59 -1.53
N LEU A 759 2.12 -22.14 -0.61
CA LEU A 759 1.12 -22.98 0.08
C LEU A 759 0.02 -23.50 -0.88
N ASP A 760 0.03 -23.03 -2.12
CA ASP A 760 -0.81 -23.50 -3.23
C ASP A 760 -0.36 -24.85 -3.80
N LEU A 761 0.93 -25.20 -3.69
CA LEU A 761 1.50 -26.43 -4.23
C LEU A 761 1.42 -27.59 -3.23
N ASP A 762 1.43 -28.83 -3.71
CA ASP A 762 1.60 -29.99 -2.82
C ASP A 762 3.09 -30.23 -2.43
N ASP A 763 3.38 -31.35 -1.75
CA ASP A 763 4.74 -31.69 -1.29
C ASP A 763 5.66 -32.15 -2.44
N GLU A 764 5.14 -32.65 -3.56
CA GLU A 764 5.92 -33.13 -4.72
C GLU A 764 6.17 -31.99 -5.72
N GLU A 765 5.13 -31.21 -6.02
CA GLU A 765 5.19 -30.02 -6.86
C GLU A 765 6.15 -28.97 -6.26
N SER A 766 6.20 -28.85 -4.93
CA SER A 766 7.13 -27.93 -4.25
C SER A 766 8.59 -28.35 -4.41
N ILE A 767 8.88 -29.66 -4.45
CA ILE A 767 10.24 -30.18 -4.67
C ILE A 767 10.69 -29.80 -6.07
N HIS A 768 9.85 -30.01 -7.09
CA HIS A 768 10.16 -29.61 -8.46
C HIS A 768 10.38 -28.09 -8.56
N PHE A 769 9.47 -27.29 -8.00
CA PHE A 769 9.61 -25.84 -7.95
C PHE A 769 10.93 -25.39 -7.30
N PHE A 770 11.29 -25.98 -6.15
CA PHE A 770 12.49 -25.59 -5.43
C PHE A 770 13.77 -26.06 -6.14
N GLN A 771 13.76 -27.22 -6.78
CA GLN A 771 14.87 -27.67 -7.63
C GLN A 771 15.10 -26.73 -8.82
N ASP A 772 14.03 -26.31 -9.50
CA ASP A 772 14.11 -25.36 -10.61
C ASP A 772 14.67 -24.00 -10.14
N LEU A 773 14.25 -23.53 -8.96
CA LEU A 773 14.77 -22.32 -8.33
C LEU A 773 16.29 -22.40 -8.06
N ILE A 774 16.77 -23.54 -7.57
CA ILE A 774 18.20 -23.78 -7.35
C ILE A 774 18.96 -23.76 -8.68
N ASN A 775 18.42 -24.43 -9.71
CA ASN A 775 19.02 -24.50 -11.04
C ASN A 775 19.08 -23.13 -11.72
N GLU A 776 18.01 -22.33 -11.59
CA GLU A 776 17.97 -20.94 -12.09
C GLU A 776 19.01 -20.08 -11.36
N SER A 777 19.13 -20.23 -10.03
CA SER A 777 20.12 -19.50 -9.24
C SER A 777 21.56 -19.83 -9.65
N VAL A 778 21.87 -21.10 -9.92
CA VAL A 778 23.20 -21.50 -10.41
C VAL A 778 23.45 -21.07 -11.85
N SER A 779 22.43 -21.08 -12.70
CA SER A 779 22.53 -20.56 -14.07
C SER A 779 22.78 -19.05 -14.08
N ALA A 780 22.13 -18.32 -13.17
CA ALA A 780 22.42 -16.91 -12.92
C ALA A 780 23.86 -16.69 -12.43
N LEU A 781 24.44 -17.59 -11.62
CA LEU A 781 25.85 -17.52 -11.23
C LEU A 781 26.82 -17.69 -12.41
N LYS A 782 26.48 -18.53 -13.40
CA LYS A 782 27.28 -18.68 -14.64
C LYS A 782 27.27 -17.38 -15.47
N LEU A 783 26.18 -16.61 -15.42
CA LEU A 783 26.08 -15.26 -16.02
C LEU A 783 26.81 -14.18 -15.20
N VAL A 784 26.94 -14.35 -13.87
CA VAL A 784 27.63 -13.44 -12.93
C VAL A 784 29.17 -13.52 -13.01
N ARG A 785 29.72 -14.46 -13.77
CA ARG A 785 31.17 -14.70 -13.95
C ARG A 785 31.99 -13.48 -14.47
N LYS A 786 31.38 -12.31 -14.68
CA LYS A 786 32.05 -11.05 -15.05
C LYS A 786 31.68 -9.79 -14.24
N SER A 787 30.89 -9.88 -13.15
CA SER A 787 30.42 -8.68 -12.42
C SER A 787 31.04 -8.44 -11.04
N SER A 788 31.91 -9.31 -10.53
CA SER A 788 32.59 -9.13 -9.22
C SER A 788 33.73 -8.11 -9.25
N SER A 789 33.43 -6.83 -9.56
CA SER A 789 34.25 -5.65 -9.23
C SER A 789 33.45 -4.35 -9.49
N SER A 790 32.32 -4.14 -8.80
CA SER A 790 31.33 -3.13 -9.20
C SER A 790 31.58 -1.69 -8.73
N ASN A 791 32.60 -1.39 -7.91
CA ASN A 791 32.81 -0.02 -7.41
C ASN A 791 33.77 0.88 -8.23
N SER A 792 34.25 0.45 -9.41
CA SER A 792 35.18 1.26 -10.24
C SER A 792 34.74 1.46 -11.70
N LYS A 793 33.76 0.69 -12.21
CA LYS A 793 33.52 0.60 -13.66
C LYS A 793 32.58 1.67 -14.25
N SER A 794 31.80 2.40 -13.45
CA SER A 794 30.95 3.49 -13.96
C SER A 794 31.75 4.75 -14.30
N ALA A 795 32.85 4.99 -13.60
CA ALA A 795 33.73 6.15 -13.79
C ALA A 795 34.63 6.03 -15.04
N VAL A 796 34.84 4.82 -15.57
CA VAL A 796 35.65 4.56 -16.77
C VAL A 796 34.86 4.77 -18.07
N ARG A 797 33.55 4.50 -18.07
CA ARG A 797 32.68 4.61 -19.25
C ARG A 797 32.51 6.05 -19.75
N GLY A 798 32.47 7.02 -18.85
CA GLY A 798 32.44 8.45 -19.19
C GLY A 798 33.78 8.95 -19.76
N ARG A 799 34.91 8.42 -19.27
CA ARG A 799 36.27 8.84 -19.65
C ARG A 799 36.72 8.33 -21.03
N PHE A 800 36.24 7.17 -21.47
CA PHE A 800 36.56 6.61 -22.80
C PHE A 800 35.84 7.34 -23.95
N ALA A 801 34.58 7.75 -23.74
CA ALA A 801 33.82 8.51 -24.74
C ALA A 801 34.31 9.96 -24.88
N SER A 802 34.80 10.57 -23.80
CA SER A 802 35.44 11.90 -23.83
C SER A 802 36.84 11.90 -24.47
N ALA A 803 37.43 10.73 -24.72
CA ALA A 803 38.75 10.57 -25.34
C ALA A 803 38.72 10.38 -26.88
N GLY A 804 37.58 10.61 -27.54
CA GLY A 804 37.47 10.57 -29.01
C GLY A 804 37.36 9.18 -29.64
N ALA A 805 37.11 8.12 -28.86
CA ALA A 805 37.11 6.73 -29.34
C ALA A 805 35.88 6.33 -30.20
N ILE A 806 34.83 7.16 -30.28
CA ILE A 806 33.58 6.80 -30.97
C ILE A 806 33.77 6.72 -32.50
N GLU A 807 34.44 7.69 -33.12
CA GLU A 807 34.62 7.74 -34.58
C GLU A 807 35.48 6.57 -35.11
N PRO A 808 36.61 6.19 -34.50
CA PRO A 808 37.36 4.99 -34.91
C PRO A 808 36.54 3.70 -34.79
N LEU A 809 35.76 3.55 -33.73
CA LEU A 809 34.92 2.36 -33.52
C LEU A 809 33.78 2.27 -34.55
N VAL A 810 33.20 3.40 -34.95
CA VAL A 810 32.20 3.43 -36.02
C VAL A 810 32.83 3.12 -37.38
N SER A 811 34.04 3.62 -37.66
CA SER A 811 34.80 3.27 -38.86
C SER A 811 35.05 1.75 -38.95
N MET A 812 35.30 1.08 -37.83
CA MET A 812 35.51 -0.37 -37.77
C MET A 812 34.27 -1.22 -38.10
N LEU A 813 33.05 -0.64 -38.10
CA LEU A 813 31.83 -1.37 -38.45
C LEU A 813 31.62 -1.56 -39.97
N HIS A 814 32.41 -0.89 -40.81
CA HIS A 814 32.23 -0.92 -42.27
C HIS A 814 32.52 -2.29 -42.89
N SER A 815 31.86 -2.55 -44.02
CA SER A 815 31.88 -3.80 -44.78
C SER A 815 33.25 -4.27 -45.30
N LYS A 816 34.32 -3.48 -45.11
CA LYS A 816 35.70 -3.82 -45.48
C LYS A 816 36.52 -4.42 -44.32
N MET A 817 36.03 -4.41 -43.08
CA MET A 817 36.78 -4.90 -41.90
C MET A 817 36.54 -6.40 -41.61
N PRO A 818 37.47 -7.13 -40.96
CA PRO A 818 37.23 -8.52 -40.55
C PRO A 818 36.02 -8.67 -39.62
N LEU A 819 35.29 -9.79 -39.69
CA LEU A 819 34.08 -10.05 -38.87
C LEU A 819 34.34 -9.91 -37.36
N ALA A 820 35.46 -10.43 -36.87
CA ALA A 820 35.87 -10.31 -35.46
C ALA A 820 36.13 -8.85 -35.02
N ALA A 821 36.64 -8.01 -35.93
CA ALA A 821 36.85 -6.60 -35.67
C ALA A 821 35.52 -5.82 -35.60
N ARG A 822 34.57 -6.17 -36.48
CA ARG A 822 33.21 -5.59 -36.45
C ARG A 822 32.46 -6.00 -35.18
N GLU A 823 32.59 -7.26 -34.75
CA GLU A 823 31.98 -7.76 -33.52
C GLU A 823 32.53 -7.05 -32.27
N ALA A 824 33.85 -6.91 -32.17
CA ALA A 824 34.50 -6.21 -31.08
C ALA A 824 34.11 -4.72 -31.04
N ALA A 825 34.06 -4.06 -32.21
CA ALA A 825 33.64 -2.67 -32.31
C ALA A 825 32.17 -2.47 -31.91
N LEU A 826 31.28 -3.37 -32.34
CA LEU A 826 29.86 -3.35 -32.01
C LEU A 826 29.62 -3.53 -30.50
N LEU A 827 30.31 -4.49 -29.87
CA LEU A 827 30.26 -4.71 -28.42
C LEU A 827 30.82 -3.52 -27.63
N ALA A 828 31.87 -2.87 -28.12
CA ALA A 828 32.43 -1.67 -27.50
C ALA A 828 31.45 -0.49 -27.56
N LEU A 829 30.83 -0.25 -28.72
CA LEU A 829 29.81 0.79 -28.89
C LEU A 829 28.55 0.51 -28.06
N LEU A 830 28.12 -0.75 -27.96
CA LEU A 830 27.00 -1.16 -27.12
C LEU A 830 27.26 -0.89 -25.63
N ASN A 831 28.49 -1.15 -25.17
CA ASN A 831 28.92 -0.83 -23.81
C ASN A 831 28.98 0.68 -23.52
N LEU A 832 29.27 1.50 -24.54
CA LEU A 832 29.25 2.97 -24.44
C LEU A 832 27.82 3.53 -24.45
N ALA A 833 26.88 2.84 -25.10
CA ALA A 833 25.48 3.26 -25.24
C ALA A 833 24.56 2.72 -24.12
N ALA A 834 24.76 1.51 -23.61
CA ALA A 834 23.81 0.83 -22.72
C ALA A 834 23.98 1.20 -21.23
N ARG A 835 22.83 1.36 -20.53
CA ARG A 835 22.76 1.65 -19.09
C ARG A 835 22.80 0.37 -18.23
N ASN A 836 22.55 -0.80 -18.83
CA ASN A 836 22.37 -2.07 -18.14
C ASN A 836 23.70 -2.81 -17.94
N GLN A 837 23.93 -3.34 -16.74
CA GLN A 837 25.11 -4.15 -16.39
C GLN A 837 24.94 -5.65 -16.73
N SER A 838 23.84 -6.05 -17.36
CA SER A 838 23.44 -7.46 -17.54
C SER A 838 23.50 -8.02 -18.97
N VAL A 839 23.97 -7.27 -19.99
CA VAL A 839 23.84 -7.72 -21.39
C VAL A 839 25.21 -7.69 -22.11
N PHE A 840 25.64 -8.87 -22.57
CA PHE A 840 26.88 -9.26 -23.26
C PHE A 840 28.20 -9.09 -22.51
N THR A 841 28.48 -10.05 -21.64
CA THR A 841 29.81 -10.36 -21.15
C THR A 841 30.54 -11.26 -22.16
N LEU A 842 31.33 -10.68 -23.08
CA LEU A 842 32.39 -11.32 -23.91
C LEU A 842 32.51 -12.86 -23.83
N GLU A 843 31.67 -13.64 -24.52
CA GLU A 843 32.05 -15.03 -24.84
C GLU A 843 33.04 -14.99 -26.01
N VAL A 844 34.31 -14.65 -25.72
CA VAL A 844 35.39 -15.11 -26.57
C VAL A 844 35.67 -16.53 -26.09
N SER A 845 35.22 -17.51 -26.87
CA SER A 845 35.58 -18.92 -26.73
C SER A 845 37.07 -19.04 -26.41
N ALA A 846 37.38 -19.76 -25.34
CA ALA A 846 38.69 -19.86 -24.70
C ALA A 846 39.73 -20.66 -25.51
N ARG A 847 39.88 -20.37 -26.80
CA ARG A 847 40.94 -20.95 -27.66
C ARG A 847 41.86 -19.93 -28.34
N SER A 848 41.68 -18.62 -28.14
CA SER A 848 42.50 -17.59 -28.82
C SER A 848 42.97 -16.44 -27.93
N GLN A 849 43.31 -16.71 -26.66
CA GLN A 849 43.81 -15.68 -25.72
C GLN A 849 45.15 -15.05 -26.11
N THR A 850 45.82 -15.53 -27.16
CA THR A 850 47.05 -14.92 -27.70
C THR A 850 46.82 -13.98 -28.89
N LEU A 851 45.64 -13.97 -29.54
CA LEU A 851 45.46 -13.22 -30.80
C LEU A 851 44.81 -11.83 -30.67
N SER A 852 44.04 -11.54 -29.60
CA SER A 852 43.26 -10.27 -29.55
C SER A 852 44.06 -9.06 -29.04
N ALA A 853 44.92 -9.23 -28.03
CA ALA A 853 45.84 -8.17 -27.61
C ALA A 853 46.88 -7.90 -28.70
N GLN A 854 47.42 -8.96 -29.31
CA GLN A 854 48.44 -8.86 -30.35
C GLN A 854 47.90 -8.23 -31.64
N MET A 855 46.64 -8.47 -32.04
CA MET A 855 46.02 -7.75 -33.16
C MET A 855 45.68 -6.29 -32.84
N TYR A 856 45.26 -6.00 -31.59
CA TYR A 856 44.97 -4.63 -31.16
C TYR A 856 46.25 -3.79 -31.08
N TYR A 857 47.34 -4.37 -30.57
CA TYR A 857 48.66 -3.75 -30.55
C TYR A 857 49.32 -3.71 -31.94
N SER A 858 49.19 -4.75 -32.79
CA SER A 858 49.75 -4.74 -34.15
C SER A 858 49.03 -3.75 -35.08
N PHE A 859 47.74 -3.51 -34.87
CA PHE A 859 46.99 -2.49 -35.59
C PHE A 859 47.33 -1.08 -35.09
N LEU A 860 47.52 -0.89 -33.78
CA LEU A 860 48.05 0.36 -33.22
C LEU A 860 49.48 0.63 -33.71
N ASP A 861 50.32 -0.39 -33.87
CA ASP A 861 51.67 -0.29 -34.44
C ASP A 861 51.63 0.03 -35.95
N SER A 862 50.68 -0.54 -36.71
CA SER A 862 50.43 -0.19 -38.12
C SER A 862 49.86 1.23 -38.28
N PHE A 863 49.10 1.73 -37.30
CA PHE A 863 48.61 3.11 -37.27
C PHE A 863 49.72 4.08 -36.86
N TYR A 864 50.65 3.63 -36.00
CA TYR A 864 51.89 4.32 -35.63
C TYR A 864 52.82 4.53 -36.84
N ALA A 865 52.88 3.56 -37.75
CA ALA A 865 53.67 3.64 -38.99
C ALA A 865 53.19 4.74 -39.95
N ASN A 866 51.97 5.27 -39.76
CA ASN A 866 51.36 6.31 -40.61
C ASN A 866 51.19 7.69 -39.92
N GLY A 867 51.95 7.97 -38.85
CA GLY A 867 52.21 9.36 -38.43
C GLY A 867 51.29 10.00 -37.37
N GLY A 868 50.62 9.23 -36.53
CA GLY A 868 49.72 9.74 -35.48
C GLY A 868 50.39 10.13 -34.14
N PHE A 869 51.38 11.01 -34.12
CA PHE A 869 52.16 11.33 -32.89
C PHE A 869 51.42 12.24 -31.87
N HIS A 870 50.39 12.97 -32.29
CA HIS A 870 49.79 14.03 -31.46
C HIS A 870 48.72 13.57 -30.44
N LEU A 871 48.04 12.44 -30.66
CA LEU A 871 46.92 12.01 -29.79
C LEU A 871 47.38 11.38 -28.47
N TRP A 872 48.53 10.69 -28.46
CA TRP A 872 49.01 9.95 -27.28
C TRP A 872 49.44 10.88 -26.13
N LYS A 873 49.93 12.09 -26.47
CA LYS A 873 50.42 13.07 -25.48
C LYS A 873 49.29 13.80 -24.74
N MET A 874 48.13 13.99 -25.38
CA MET A 874 46.96 14.62 -24.75
C MET A 874 46.30 13.71 -23.71
N VAL A 875 46.21 12.41 -23.96
CA VAL A 875 45.48 11.47 -23.07
C VAL A 875 46.18 11.26 -21.72
N LYS A 876 47.50 11.48 -21.64
CA LYS A 876 48.28 11.27 -20.41
C LYS A 876 48.28 12.47 -19.46
N LEU A 877 48.02 13.69 -19.95
CA LEU A 877 48.23 14.94 -19.20
C LEU A 877 47.01 15.44 -18.41
N ASP A 878 45.80 14.99 -18.74
CA ASP A 878 44.56 15.44 -18.07
C ASP A 878 44.05 14.52 -16.95
N VAL A 879 44.71 13.38 -16.73
CA VAL A 879 44.27 12.38 -15.73
C VAL A 879 44.45 12.88 -14.29
N ASP A 880 45.40 13.79 -14.02
CA ASP A 880 45.71 14.26 -12.67
C ASP A 880 44.82 15.43 -12.17
N LYS A 881 44.08 16.12 -13.05
CA LYS A 881 43.29 17.31 -12.67
C LYS A 881 41.80 17.05 -12.38
N MET A 882 41.26 15.87 -12.68
CA MET A 882 39.80 15.61 -12.63
C MET A 882 39.26 14.97 -11.33
N ILE A 883 39.93 15.16 -10.17
CA ILE A 883 39.52 14.52 -8.89
C ILE A 883 38.49 15.34 -8.06
N CYS A 884 38.11 16.56 -8.45
CA CYS A 884 37.15 17.37 -7.66
C CYS A 884 35.76 17.51 -8.31
N HIS A 885 34.72 17.35 -7.48
CA HIS A 885 33.26 17.45 -7.71
C HIS A 885 32.51 16.17 -8.12
N LYS A 886 31.80 15.60 -7.14
CA LYS A 886 30.83 14.51 -7.24
C LYS A 886 29.40 15.05 -7.13
N ASP A 887 28.48 14.35 -7.80
CA ASP A 887 27.03 14.28 -7.57
C ASP A 887 26.02 14.99 -8.49
N LEU A 888 26.37 15.39 -9.73
CA LEU A 888 25.35 15.79 -10.73
C LEU A 888 25.54 15.28 -12.18
N CYS A 889 26.67 14.66 -12.56
CA CYS A 889 27.03 14.46 -13.97
C CYS A 889 26.62 13.13 -14.65
N ILE A 890 26.03 12.16 -13.94
CA ILE A 890 25.89 10.78 -14.46
C ILE A 890 24.74 10.62 -15.49
N LYS A 891 23.67 11.43 -15.44
CA LYS A 891 22.59 11.40 -16.45
C LYS A 891 23.00 12.06 -17.79
N VAL A 892 23.89 13.05 -17.75
CA VAL A 892 24.24 13.90 -18.90
C VAL A 892 25.19 13.19 -19.90
N SER A 893 26.09 12.33 -19.41
CA SER A 893 27.11 11.68 -20.27
C SER A 893 26.56 10.58 -21.19
N LEU A 894 25.60 9.76 -20.75
CA LEU A 894 25.12 8.61 -21.56
C LEU A 894 24.24 9.06 -22.74
N VAL A 895 23.41 10.09 -22.53
CA VAL A 895 22.59 10.69 -23.59
C VAL A 895 23.48 11.32 -24.66
N ALA A 896 24.52 12.06 -24.24
CA ALA A 896 25.51 12.65 -25.14
C ALA A 896 26.32 11.61 -25.93
N ASN A 897 26.61 10.44 -25.36
CA ASN A 897 27.30 9.37 -26.08
C ASN A 897 26.42 8.77 -27.18
N LYS A 898 25.14 8.49 -26.88
CA LYS A 898 24.20 7.93 -27.85
C LYS A 898 23.95 8.86 -29.04
N THR A 899 23.90 10.18 -28.81
CA THR A 899 23.76 11.16 -29.89
C THR A 899 25.04 11.26 -30.70
N LYS A 900 26.22 11.25 -30.06
CA LYS A 900 27.53 11.24 -30.76
C LYS A 900 27.74 9.99 -31.61
N ILE A 901 27.33 8.81 -31.15
CA ILE A 901 27.45 7.55 -31.93
C ILE A 901 26.63 7.64 -33.23
N VAL A 902 25.40 8.17 -33.16
CA VAL A 902 24.56 8.36 -34.35
C VAL A 902 25.13 9.46 -35.25
N ALA A 903 25.57 10.59 -34.68
CA ALA A 903 26.20 11.68 -35.42
C ALA A 903 27.51 11.27 -36.11
N ALA A 904 28.25 10.30 -35.55
CA ALA A 904 29.45 9.71 -36.15
C ALA A 904 29.14 8.73 -37.31
N GLY A 905 27.88 8.52 -37.67
CA GLY A 905 27.49 7.70 -38.82
C GLY A 905 27.35 6.21 -38.53
N ALA A 906 27.06 5.80 -37.29
CA ALA A 906 26.95 4.37 -36.94
C ALA A 906 25.74 3.65 -37.56
N VAL A 907 24.70 4.38 -37.96
CA VAL A 907 23.41 3.78 -38.37
C VAL A 907 23.50 2.95 -39.66
N PRO A 908 24.09 3.43 -40.78
CA PRO A 908 24.17 2.63 -42.01
C PRO A 908 24.95 1.31 -41.86
N PRO A 909 26.13 1.26 -41.20
CA PRO A 909 26.81 0.00 -40.92
C PRO A 909 26.01 -0.96 -40.03
N LEU A 910 25.27 -0.44 -39.04
CA LEU A 910 24.40 -1.27 -38.19
C LEU A 910 23.25 -1.90 -38.99
N VAL A 911 22.64 -1.16 -39.91
CA VAL A 911 21.59 -1.67 -40.80
C VAL A 911 22.15 -2.70 -41.79
N GLU A 912 23.38 -2.51 -42.28
CA GLU A 912 24.06 -3.52 -43.11
C GLU A 912 24.27 -4.83 -42.33
N LEU A 913 24.69 -4.75 -41.06
CA LEU A 913 24.84 -5.91 -40.19
C LEU A 913 23.51 -6.62 -39.88
N LEU A 914 22.39 -5.89 -39.86
CA LEU A 914 21.05 -6.48 -39.72
C LEU A 914 20.61 -7.32 -40.94
N LYS A 915 21.17 -7.08 -42.14
CA LYS A 915 20.84 -7.82 -43.37
C LYS A 915 21.47 -9.22 -43.43
N ASN A 916 22.48 -9.50 -42.60
CA ASN A 916 23.16 -10.80 -42.61
C ASN A 916 22.24 -11.91 -42.07
N LEU A 917 22.14 -13.03 -42.80
CA LEU A 917 21.14 -14.07 -42.55
C LEU A 917 21.43 -14.99 -41.35
N THR A 918 22.65 -15.01 -40.79
CA THR A 918 23.01 -15.89 -39.66
C THR A 918 24.04 -15.27 -38.71
N GLY A 919 23.78 -15.31 -37.39
CA GLY A 919 24.79 -15.16 -36.34
C GLY A 919 24.57 -14.03 -35.32
N ASN A 920 25.26 -14.15 -34.17
CA ASN A 920 25.24 -13.24 -33.01
C ASN A 920 25.33 -11.74 -33.36
N LEU A 921 26.05 -11.40 -34.44
CA LEU A 921 26.21 -10.03 -34.93
C LEU A 921 24.87 -9.35 -35.28
N ARG A 922 23.90 -10.12 -35.80
CA ARG A 922 22.56 -9.60 -36.15
C ARG A 922 21.78 -9.19 -34.90
N GLU A 923 21.87 -9.98 -33.84
CA GLU A 923 21.21 -9.71 -32.55
C GLU A 923 21.92 -8.58 -31.79
N LEU A 924 23.25 -8.53 -31.84
CA LEU A 924 24.05 -7.42 -31.32
C LEU A 924 23.74 -6.10 -32.03
N ALA A 925 23.51 -6.13 -33.34
CA ALA A 925 23.10 -4.95 -34.11
C ALA A 925 21.69 -4.50 -33.71
N ALA A 926 20.76 -5.42 -33.48
CA ALA A 926 19.43 -5.12 -32.97
C ALA A 926 19.48 -4.50 -31.56
N ALA A 927 20.30 -5.03 -30.66
CA ALA A 927 20.51 -4.47 -29.32
C ALA A 927 21.17 -3.07 -29.35
N ALA A 928 22.07 -2.83 -30.31
CA ALA A 928 22.65 -1.51 -30.52
C ALA A 928 21.58 -0.49 -31.00
N ILE A 929 20.78 -0.87 -31.98
CA ILE A 929 19.67 -0.04 -32.51
C ILE A 929 18.62 0.23 -31.43
N LEU A 930 18.29 -0.76 -30.60
CA LEU A 930 17.45 -0.58 -29.41
C LEU A 930 18.02 0.51 -28.49
N SER A 931 19.30 0.40 -28.13
CA SER A 931 19.94 1.33 -27.20
C SER A 931 19.97 2.76 -27.77
N LEU A 932 20.21 2.91 -29.06
CA LEU A 932 20.28 4.21 -29.73
C LEU A 932 18.90 4.84 -29.99
N SER A 933 17.87 4.04 -30.29
CA SER A 933 16.50 4.49 -30.54
C SER A 933 15.76 4.99 -29.29
N SER A 934 16.28 4.69 -28.09
CA SER A 934 15.75 5.22 -26.85
C SER A 934 15.88 6.75 -26.71
N ILE A 935 16.60 7.43 -27.60
CA ILE A 935 16.83 8.88 -27.58
C ILE A 935 16.01 9.55 -28.68
N PRO A 936 15.15 10.54 -28.36
CA PRO A 936 14.27 11.19 -29.34
C PRO A 936 14.99 11.73 -30.58
N SER A 937 16.13 12.42 -30.41
CA SER A 937 16.91 13.02 -31.51
C SER A 937 17.45 12.01 -32.52
N ASN A 938 17.60 10.74 -32.13
CA ASN A 938 18.15 9.69 -32.99
C ASN A 938 17.06 8.98 -33.80
N LYS A 939 15.78 9.04 -33.35
CA LYS A 939 14.68 8.28 -33.93
C LYS A 939 14.44 8.57 -35.41
N PRO A 940 14.43 9.84 -35.89
CA PRO A 940 14.21 10.12 -37.31
C PRO A 940 15.30 9.52 -38.20
N THR A 941 16.56 9.61 -37.77
CA THR A 941 17.71 9.07 -38.51
C THR A 941 17.65 7.55 -38.61
N ILE A 942 17.28 6.87 -37.52
CA ILE A 942 17.15 5.40 -37.51
C ILE A 942 15.89 4.95 -38.29
N ALA A 943 14.77 5.67 -38.18
CA ALA A 943 13.55 5.36 -38.93
C ALA A 943 13.77 5.46 -40.44
N ALA A 944 14.48 6.49 -40.92
CA ALA A 944 14.81 6.68 -42.34
C ALA A 944 15.85 5.67 -42.87
N SER A 945 16.54 4.93 -42.00
CA SER A 945 17.62 4.02 -42.39
C SER A 945 17.17 2.66 -42.93
N GLY A 946 15.87 2.35 -42.88
CA GLY A 946 15.34 1.04 -43.30
C GLY A 946 15.59 -0.09 -42.29
N ALA A 947 15.86 0.24 -41.01
CA ALA A 947 16.06 -0.76 -39.96
C ALA A 947 14.78 -1.55 -39.61
N ALA A 948 13.60 -0.93 -39.71
CA ALA A 948 12.34 -1.52 -39.24
C ALA A 948 11.94 -2.84 -39.96
N PRO A 949 12.00 -2.97 -41.29
CA PRO A 949 11.74 -4.24 -41.97
C PRO A 949 12.68 -5.38 -41.53
N LEU A 950 13.95 -5.06 -41.24
CA LEU A 950 14.94 -6.04 -40.79
C LEU A 950 14.71 -6.47 -39.34
N LEU A 951 14.25 -5.56 -38.48
CA LEU A 951 13.81 -5.87 -37.11
C LEU A 951 12.57 -6.79 -37.11
N VAL A 952 11.62 -6.57 -38.03
CA VAL A 952 10.47 -7.48 -38.22
C VAL A 952 10.95 -8.87 -38.65
N GLN A 953 11.95 -8.97 -39.52
CA GLN A 953 12.52 -10.26 -39.90
C GLN A 953 13.16 -10.99 -38.70
N ILE A 954 13.72 -10.26 -37.72
CA ILE A 954 14.25 -10.86 -36.47
C ILE A 954 13.12 -11.39 -35.59
N LEU A 955 11.94 -10.76 -35.58
CA LEU A 955 10.78 -11.31 -34.86
C LEU A 955 10.41 -12.71 -35.33
N CYS A 956 10.54 -12.97 -36.63
CA CYS A 956 10.20 -14.25 -37.25
C CYS A 956 11.27 -15.34 -37.06
N SER A 957 12.56 -14.98 -37.03
CA SER A 957 13.66 -15.95 -37.11
C SER A 957 14.77 -15.82 -36.06
N GLY A 958 14.66 -14.88 -35.10
CA GLY A 958 15.70 -14.60 -34.09
C GLY A 958 15.52 -15.36 -32.77
N SER A 959 16.54 -15.29 -31.89
CA SER A 959 16.46 -15.81 -30.52
C SER A 959 15.40 -15.08 -29.69
N VAL A 960 15.00 -15.65 -28.54
CA VAL A 960 14.05 -15.00 -27.62
C VAL A 960 14.51 -13.60 -27.24
N GLN A 961 15.80 -13.40 -26.96
CA GLN A 961 16.36 -12.09 -26.64
C GLN A 961 16.36 -11.15 -27.86
N GLY A 962 16.73 -11.66 -29.04
CA GLY A 962 16.66 -10.89 -30.29
C GLY A 962 15.23 -10.41 -30.62
N LYS A 963 14.22 -11.23 -30.34
CA LYS A 963 12.80 -10.85 -30.50
C LYS A 963 12.40 -9.74 -29.52
N VAL A 964 12.81 -9.83 -28.25
CA VAL A 964 12.55 -8.79 -27.24
C VAL A 964 13.21 -7.46 -27.59
N ASP A 965 14.46 -7.51 -28.05
CA ASP A 965 15.21 -6.32 -28.44
C ASP A 965 14.60 -5.67 -29.68
N ALA A 966 14.18 -6.48 -30.65
CA ALA A 966 13.47 -6.01 -31.83
C ALA A 966 12.11 -5.35 -31.50
N ILE A 967 11.29 -5.95 -30.62
CA ILE A 967 10.01 -5.35 -30.18
C ILE A 967 10.24 -4.00 -29.53
N THR A 968 11.22 -3.91 -28.62
CA THR A 968 11.47 -2.67 -27.89
C THR A 968 12.05 -1.59 -28.82
N ALA A 969 12.90 -1.96 -29.78
CA ALA A 969 13.41 -1.03 -30.78
C ALA A 969 12.28 -0.50 -31.68
N LEU A 970 11.42 -1.39 -32.19
CA LEU A 970 10.25 -1.01 -32.99
C LEU A 970 9.32 -0.09 -32.23
N TYR A 971 9.02 -0.38 -30.97
CA TYR A 971 8.23 0.51 -30.10
C TYR A 971 8.84 1.93 -30.00
N TYR A 972 10.15 2.05 -29.79
CA TYR A 972 10.78 3.37 -29.71
C TYR A 972 10.78 4.13 -31.04
N LEU A 973 10.88 3.43 -32.17
CA LEU A 973 10.79 4.03 -33.49
C LEU A 973 9.36 4.46 -33.84
N SER A 974 8.36 3.68 -33.42
CA SER A 974 6.94 3.96 -33.61
C SER A 974 6.40 5.11 -32.74
N THR A 975 7.17 5.58 -31.76
CA THR A 975 6.86 6.76 -30.92
C THR A 975 7.57 8.03 -31.41
N CYS A 976 7.88 8.11 -32.71
CA CYS A 976 8.45 9.28 -33.37
C CYS A 976 7.31 10.13 -33.95
N GLU A 977 7.19 11.39 -33.53
CA GLU A 977 6.11 12.30 -33.97
C GLU A 977 6.40 13.00 -35.31
N GLU A 978 7.66 13.02 -35.75
CA GLU A 978 8.08 13.55 -37.05
C GLU A 978 8.05 12.42 -38.11
N GLU A 979 7.17 12.54 -39.10
CA GLU A 979 6.82 11.53 -40.13
C GLU A 979 8.01 11.08 -41.03
N PRO A 980 7.93 9.90 -41.72
CA PRO A 980 6.73 9.17 -42.15
C PRO A 980 6.36 7.98 -41.27
N LYS A 981 5.05 7.67 -41.22
CA LYS A 981 4.49 6.47 -40.60
C LYS A 981 5.34 5.25 -40.96
N LEU A 982 5.99 4.67 -39.95
CA LEU A 982 6.85 3.50 -40.10
C LEU A 982 6.03 2.37 -40.74
N ALA A 983 6.29 2.06 -42.02
CA ALA A 983 5.59 0.99 -42.73
C ALA A 983 6.10 -0.36 -42.21
N LEU A 984 5.36 -0.95 -41.27
CA LEU A 984 5.68 -2.24 -40.67
C LEU A 984 5.00 -3.37 -41.46
N ASP A 985 5.76 -4.42 -41.78
CA ASP A 985 5.23 -5.62 -42.47
C ASP A 985 4.31 -6.41 -41.52
N THR A 986 3.12 -6.77 -42.00
CA THR A 986 2.11 -7.56 -41.27
C THR A 986 2.60 -8.96 -40.86
N LYS A 987 3.71 -9.44 -41.42
CA LYS A 987 4.41 -10.65 -40.95
C LYS A 987 4.87 -10.57 -39.50
N ALA A 988 4.94 -9.38 -38.90
CA ALA A 988 5.24 -9.20 -37.48
C ALA A 988 4.10 -9.66 -36.54
N VAL A 989 2.86 -9.70 -37.03
CA VAL A 989 1.67 -9.92 -36.19
C VAL A 989 1.64 -11.30 -35.52
N PRO A 990 1.88 -12.43 -36.22
CA PRO A 990 1.87 -13.75 -35.57
C PRO A 990 2.91 -13.90 -34.45
N PRO A 991 4.21 -13.54 -34.66
CA PRO A 991 5.19 -13.57 -33.57
C PRO A 991 4.83 -12.68 -32.37
N LEU A 992 4.22 -11.51 -32.60
CA LEU A 992 3.79 -10.60 -31.52
C LEU A 992 2.67 -11.21 -30.69
N ILE A 993 1.70 -11.86 -31.33
CA ILE A 993 0.58 -12.52 -30.64
C ILE A 993 1.07 -13.72 -29.83
N ASP A 994 1.95 -14.55 -30.39
CA ASP A 994 2.47 -15.72 -29.69
C ASP A 994 3.31 -15.32 -28.46
N LEU A 995 4.15 -14.28 -28.60
CA LEU A 995 4.88 -13.72 -27.45
C LEU A 995 3.94 -13.06 -26.42
N LEU A 996 2.83 -12.45 -26.86
CA LEU A 996 1.83 -11.89 -25.95
C LEU A 996 1.06 -12.96 -25.17
N LYS A 997 0.87 -14.16 -25.73
CA LYS A 997 0.28 -15.32 -25.03
C LYS A 997 1.22 -15.87 -23.95
N GLU A 998 2.51 -15.93 -24.24
CA GLU A 998 3.51 -16.50 -23.31
C GLU A 998 3.94 -15.53 -22.20
N CYS A 999 3.76 -14.22 -22.41
CA CYS A 999 4.20 -13.21 -21.45
C CYS A 999 3.12 -12.83 -20.42
N LYS A 1000 3.58 -12.37 -19.24
CA LYS A 1000 2.70 -11.79 -18.22
C LYS A 1000 2.07 -10.50 -18.76
N LYS A 1001 0.73 -10.43 -18.82
CA LYS A 1001 -0.03 -9.33 -19.46
C LYS A 1001 0.20 -7.96 -18.83
N TYR A 1002 0.53 -7.90 -17.54
CA TYR A 1002 0.87 -6.67 -16.81
C TYR A 1002 2.33 -6.21 -16.95
N SER A 1003 3.15 -6.91 -17.73
CA SER A 1003 4.57 -6.57 -17.88
C SER A 1003 4.80 -5.36 -18.81
N LYS A 1004 5.90 -4.63 -18.58
CA LYS A 1004 6.36 -3.58 -19.52
C LYS A 1004 6.67 -4.09 -20.93
N PHE A 1005 6.85 -5.39 -21.09
CA PHE A 1005 7.01 -6.04 -22.38
C PHE A 1005 5.66 -6.22 -23.09
N ALA A 1006 4.62 -6.64 -22.35
CA ALA A 1006 3.25 -6.71 -22.85
C ALA A 1006 2.77 -5.34 -23.33
N GLU A 1007 3.02 -4.25 -22.58
CA GLU A 1007 2.68 -2.87 -22.97
C GLU A 1007 3.21 -2.48 -24.36
N LYS A 1008 4.49 -2.79 -24.63
CA LYS A 1008 5.14 -2.48 -25.91
C LYS A 1008 4.59 -3.35 -27.04
N THR A 1009 4.35 -4.63 -26.75
CA THR A 1009 3.82 -5.61 -27.71
C THR A 1009 2.39 -5.23 -28.11
N THR A 1010 1.55 -4.86 -27.15
CA THR A 1010 0.16 -4.44 -27.37
C THR A 1010 0.08 -3.10 -28.09
N PHE A 1011 0.99 -2.17 -27.80
CA PHE A 1011 1.10 -0.91 -28.55
C PHE A 1011 1.38 -1.15 -30.04
N LEU A 1012 2.32 -2.04 -30.36
CA LEU A 1012 2.60 -2.39 -31.75
C LEU A 1012 1.38 -3.05 -32.42
N LEU A 1013 0.67 -3.94 -31.72
CA LEU A 1013 -0.56 -4.56 -32.23
C LEU A 1013 -1.68 -3.54 -32.49
N GLU A 1014 -1.82 -2.51 -31.65
CA GLU A 1014 -2.74 -1.38 -31.92
C GLU A 1014 -2.35 -0.65 -33.21
N ILE A 1015 -1.06 -0.39 -33.44
CA ILE A 1015 -0.59 0.22 -34.69
C ILE A 1015 -0.92 -0.66 -35.90
N PHE A 1016 -0.68 -1.98 -35.83
CA PHE A 1016 -1.02 -2.90 -36.92
C PHE A 1016 -2.53 -2.95 -37.19
N SER A 1017 -3.37 -2.84 -36.16
CA SER A 1017 -4.83 -2.83 -36.30
C SER A 1017 -5.37 -1.64 -37.11
N ALA A 1018 -4.59 -0.57 -37.29
CA ALA A 1018 -4.97 0.56 -38.13
C ALA A 1018 -5.05 0.20 -39.63
N SER A 1019 -4.33 -0.84 -40.09
CA SER A 1019 -4.31 -1.32 -41.49
C SER A 1019 -5.26 -2.51 -41.71
N GLU A 1020 -5.82 -2.65 -42.93
CA GLU A 1020 -6.72 -3.77 -43.23
C GLU A 1020 -5.99 -5.12 -43.21
N GLU A 1021 -4.78 -5.15 -43.74
CA GLU A 1021 -3.91 -6.32 -43.75
C GLU A 1021 -3.51 -6.73 -42.32
N GLY A 1022 -3.23 -5.75 -41.44
CA GLY A 1022 -2.91 -6.00 -40.04
C GLY A 1022 -4.11 -6.53 -39.25
N ARG A 1023 -5.32 -5.99 -39.47
CA ARG A 1023 -6.56 -6.51 -38.90
C ARG A 1023 -6.81 -7.97 -39.30
N ALA A 1024 -6.67 -8.27 -40.59
CA ALA A 1024 -6.80 -9.63 -41.10
C ALA A 1024 -5.75 -10.58 -40.50
N ALA A 1025 -4.51 -10.11 -40.28
CA ALA A 1025 -3.46 -10.89 -39.66
C ALA A 1025 -3.76 -11.20 -38.17
N ILE A 1026 -4.26 -10.23 -37.39
CA ILE A 1026 -4.61 -10.43 -35.97
C ILE A 1026 -5.69 -11.51 -35.82
N THR A 1027 -6.70 -11.49 -36.68
CA THR A 1027 -7.81 -12.45 -36.63
C THR A 1027 -7.44 -13.83 -37.17
N ARG A 1028 -6.51 -13.92 -38.12
CA ARG A 1028 -6.07 -15.20 -38.71
C ARG A 1028 -5.23 -16.04 -37.74
N VAL A 1029 -4.53 -15.40 -36.81
CA VAL A 1029 -3.74 -16.09 -35.79
C VAL A 1029 -4.68 -16.70 -34.74
N LYS A 1030 -4.54 -18.01 -34.52
CA LYS A 1030 -5.36 -18.74 -33.52
C LYS A 1030 -5.21 -18.09 -32.15
N GLY A 1031 -6.32 -17.67 -31.54
CA GLY A 1031 -6.31 -16.99 -30.23
C GLY A 1031 -5.76 -15.56 -30.25
N GLY A 1032 -5.69 -14.89 -31.41
CA GLY A 1032 -5.25 -13.50 -31.49
C GLY A 1032 -6.17 -12.50 -30.80
N ILE A 1033 -7.49 -12.67 -30.99
CA ILE A 1033 -8.51 -11.86 -30.30
C ILE A 1033 -8.54 -12.20 -28.80
N LEU A 1034 -8.47 -13.50 -28.46
CA LEU A 1034 -8.37 -13.96 -27.07
C LEU A 1034 -7.18 -13.32 -26.34
N ALA A 1035 -5.99 -13.29 -26.95
CA ALA A 1035 -4.81 -12.68 -26.33
C ALA A 1035 -4.98 -11.18 -26.03
N LEU A 1036 -5.75 -10.45 -26.85
CA LEU A 1036 -6.12 -9.06 -26.59
C LEU A 1036 -7.18 -8.95 -25.48
N VAL A 1037 -8.16 -9.85 -25.45
CA VAL A 1037 -9.20 -9.90 -24.40
C VAL A 1037 -8.58 -10.23 -23.03
N GLU A 1038 -7.71 -11.23 -22.94
CA GLU A 1038 -6.94 -11.54 -21.72
C GLU A 1038 -6.10 -10.34 -21.25
N THR A 1039 -5.57 -9.55 -22.19
CA THR A 1039 -4.83 -8.32 -21.85
C THR A 1039 -5.75 -7.24 -21.29
N ILE A 1040 -7.02 -7.18 -21.70
CA ILE A 1040 -8.02 -6.26 -21.12
C ILE A 1040 -8.40 -6.70 -19.70
N GLU A 1041 -8.40 -8.00 -19.41
CA GLU A 1041 -8.75 -8.52 -18.10
C GLU A 1041 -7.61 -8.41 -17.07
N ASP A 1042 -6.38 -8.75 -17.48
CA ASP A 1042 -5.23 -8.94 -16.58
C ASP A 1042 -3.99 -8.05 -16.93
N GLY A 1043 -4.14 -7.12 -17.87
CA GLY A 1043 -3.07 -6.21 -18.30
C GLY A 1043 -2.77 -5.05 -17.33
N SER A 1044 -1.69 -4.31 -17.58
CA SER A 1044 -1.48 -2.99 -16.99
C SER A 1044 -2.42 -1.96 -17.63
N LEU A 1045 -2.70 -0.84 -16.95
CA LEU A 1045 -3.56 0.24 -17.47
C LEU A 1045 -3.17 0.71 -18.89
N VAL A 1046 -1.86 0.73 -19.19
CA VAL A 1046 -1.33 1.11 -20.51
C VAL A 1046 -1.62 0.00 -21.54
N SER A 1047 -1.31 -1.25 -21.21
CA SER A 1047 -1.59 -2.38 -22.11
C SER A 1047 -3.08 -2.61 -22.36
N MET A 1048 -3.93 -2.41 -21.35
CA MET A 1048 -5.39 -2.47 -21.46
C MET A 1048 -5.91 -1.40 -22.43
N SER A 1049 -5.41 -0.15 -22.31
CA SER A 1049 -5.78 0.95 -23.20
C SER A 1049 -5.43 0.67 -24.67
N HIS A 1050 -4.24 0.09 -24.91
CA HIS A 1050 -3.80 -0.32 -26.24
C HIS A 1050 -4.57 -1.52 -26.78
N ALA A 1051 -4.87 -2.51 -25.93
CA ALA A 1051 -5.65 -3.70 -26.30
C ALA A 1051 -7.11 -3.32 -26.68
N VAL A 1052 -7.75 -2.45 -25.91
CA VAL A 1052 -9.07 -1.90 -26.27
C VAL A 1052 -8.99 -1.05 -27.54
N GLY A 1053 -7.93 -0.26 -27.72
CA GLY A 1053 -7.68 0.47 -28.97
C GLY A 1053 -7.62 -0.44 -30.19
N ALA A 1054 -6.92 -1.57 -30.08
CA ALA A 1054 -6.81 -2.56 -31.15
C ALA A 1054 -8.16 -3.22 -31.48
N LEU A 1055 -8.92 -3.64 -30.46
CA LEU A 1055 -10.27 -4.21 -30.64
C LEU A 1055 -11.28 -3.19 -31.19
N LEU A 1056 -11.17 -1.93 -30.77
CA LEU A 1056 -11.99 -0.84 -31.28
C LEU A 1056 -11.71 -0.58 -32.77
N SER A 1057 -10.44 -0.59 -33.18
CA SER A 1057 -10.07 -0.44 -34.59
C SER A 1057 -10.61 -1.59 -35.46
N LEU A 1058 -10.60 -2.82 -34.93
CA LEU A 1058 -11.24 -3.97 -35.59
C LEU A 1058 -12.74 -3.72 -35.79
N CYS A 1059 -13.49 -3.41 -34.72
CA CYS A 1059 -14.92 -3.14 -34.79
C CYS A 1059 -15.29 -1.92 -35.67
N GLN A 1060 -14.49 -0.85 -35.63
CA GLN A 1060 -14.68 0.34 -36.47
C GLN A 1060 -14.54 0.05 -37.96
N SER A 1061 -13.68 -0.91 -38.32
CA SER A 1061 -13.50 -1.29 -39.73
C SER A 1061 -14.65 -2.12 -40.28
N CYS A 1062 -15.16 -3.08 -39.53
CA CYS A 1062 -16.26 -3.94 -39.95
C CYS A 1062 -16.94 -4.57 -38.73
N ARG A 1063 -17.98 -3.91 -38.24
CA ARG A 1063 -18.75 -4.34 -37.06
C ARG A 1063 -19.25 -5.78 -37.21
N ASP A 1064 -19.90 -6.09 -38.33
CA ASP A 1064 -20.55 -7.39 -38.54
C ASP A 1064 -19.56 -8.56 -38.52
N LYS A 1065 -18.33 -8.33 -38.99
CA LYS A 1065 -17.28 -9.34 -39.05
C LYS A 1065 -16.61 -9.61 -37.71
N TYR A 1066 -16.32 -8.57 -36.92
CA TYR A 1066 -15.49 -8.71 -35.71
C TYR A 1066 -16.30 -8.74 -34.41
N ARG A 1067 -17.55 -8.28 -34.42
CA ARG A 1067 -18.42 -8.27 -33.25
C ARG A 1067 -18.60 -9.66 -32.64
N GLU A 1068 -18.99 -10.64 -33.44
CA GLU A 1068 -19.24 -12.01 -32.96
C GLU A 1068 -17.95 -12.65 -32.42
N LEU A 1069 -16.82 -12.40 -33.09
CA LEU A 1069 -15.51 -12.92 -32.68
C LEU A 1069 -15.06 -12.35 -31.33
N ILE A 1070 -15.28 -11.07 -31.07
CA ILE A 1070 -14.91 -10.43 -29.79
C ILE A 1070 -15.83 -10.87 -28.66
N LEU A 1071 -17.14 -11.01 -28.93
CA LEU A 1071 -18.11 -11.48 -27.94
C LEU A 1071 -17.87 -12.93 -27.54
N LYS A 1072 -17.50 -13.79 -28.49
CA LYS A 1072 -17.23 -15.21 -28.24
C LYS A 1072 -16.06 -15.44 -27.29
N GLU A 1073 -15.05 -14.58 -27.31
CA GLU A 1073 -13.88 -14.65 -26.42
C GLU A 1073 -14.13 -14.00 -25.05
N GLY A 1074 -15.34 -13.47 -24.78
CA GLY A 1074 -15.72 -13.03 -23.43
C GLY A 1074 -15.31 -11.61 -23.05
N ALA A 1075 -15.13 -10.67 -24.00
CA ALA A 1075 -14.60 -9.33 -23.72
C ALA A 1075 -15.44 -8.41 -22.79
N ILE A 1076 -16.71 -8.72 -22.54
CA ILE A 1076 -17.66 -7.80 -21.86
C ILE A 1076 -17.25 -7.47 -20.40
N PRO A 1077 -16.93 -8.45 -19.53
CA PRO A 1077 -16.59 -8.16 -18.13
C PRO A 1077 -15.35 -7.27 -18.00
N GLY A 1078 -14.31 -7.54 -18.79
CA GLY A 1078 -13.09 -6.73 -18.85
C GLY A 1078 -13.36 -5.30 -19.34
N LEU A 1079 -14.17 -5.15 -20.39
CA LEU A 1079 -14.55 -3.82 -20.91
C LEU A 1079 -15.39 -3.02 -19.92
N LEU A 1080 -16.36 -3.64 -19.24
CA LEU A 1080 -17.17 -2.98 -18.22
C LEU A 1080 -16.32 -2.51 -17.04
N ARG A 1081 -15.40 -3.36 -16.55
CA ARG A 1081 -14.43 -2.97 -15.53
C ARG A 1081 -13.60 -1.78 -16.00
N LEU A 1082 -13.11 -1.80 -17.23
CA LEU A 1082 -12.29 -0.73 -17.78
C LEU A 1082 -13.05 0.60 -17.95
N THR A 1083 -14.37 0.58 -18.15
CA THR A 1083 -15.18 1.82 -18.17
C THR A 1083 -15.27 2.54 -16.82
N ALA A 1084 -15.02 1.82 -15.72
CA ALA A 1084 -15.00 2.35 -14.36
C ALA A 1084 -13.57 2.64 -13.88
N GLU A 1085 -12.62 1.75 -14.17
CA GLU A 1085 -11.28 1.73 -13.56
C GLU A 1085 -10.14 2.13 -14.53
N GLY A 1086 -10.42 2.35 -15.81
CA GLY A 1086 -9.41 2.68 -16.84
C GLY A 1086 -8.94 4.15 -16.84
N THR A 1087 -7.88 4.46 -17.60
CA THR A 1087 -7.51 5.86 -17.91
C THR A 1087 -8.65 6.56 -18.67
N PRO A 1088 -8.78 7.91 -18.66
CA PRO A 1088 -9.85 8.59 -19.38
C PRO A 1088 -9.96 8.17 -20.85
N THR A 1089 -8.81 8.03 -21.52
CA THR A 1089 -8.71 7.50 -22.89
C THR A 1089 -9.17 6.05 -23.03
N ALA A 1090 -8.85 5.18 -22.07
CA ALA A 1090 -9.26 3.79 -22.07
C ALA A 1090 -10.76 3.64 -21.77
N GLN A 1091 -11.30 4.45 -20.85
CA GLN A 1091 -12.72 4.49 -20.52
C GLN A 1091 -13.55 4.89 -21.74
N ASP A 1092 -13.16 5.96 -22.45
CA ASP A 1092 -13.89 6.43 -23.63
C ASP A 1092 -13.82 5.41 -24.79
N ARG A 1093 -12.64 4.81 -25.00
CA ARG A 1093 -12.48 3.72 -25.98
C ARG A 1093 -13.31 2.49 -25.62
N ALA A 1094 -13.37 2.12 -24.34
CA ALA A 1094 -14.15 0.98 -23.86
C ALA A 1094 -15.66 1.23 -23.98
N ARG A 1095 -16.14 2.44 -23.65
CA ARG A 1095 -17.55 2.85 -23.86
C ARG A 1095 -17.91 2.76 -25.35
N THR A 1096 -17.06 3.32 -26.21
CA THR A 1096 -17.25 3.29 -27.66
C THR A 1096 -17.30 1.85 -28.19
N LEU A 1097 -16.37 0.99 -27.77
CA LEU A 1097 -16.35 -0.40 -28.18
C LEU A 1097 -17.59 -1.17 -27.68
N LEU A 1098 -17.99 -0.98 -26.42
CA LEU A 1098 -19.21 -1.57 -25.88
C LEU A 1098 -20.46 -1.16 -26.66
N ASP A 1099 -20.57 0.11 -27.07
CA ASP A 1099 -21.68 0.59 -27.89
C ASP A 1099 -21.70 -0.04 -29.29
N MET A 1100 -20.51 -0.26 -29.88
CA MET A 1100 -20.39 -0.99 -31.16
C MET A 1100 -20.70 -2.49 -31.04
N LEU A 1101 -20.51 -3.09 -29.86
CA LEU A 1101 -20.79 -4.51 -29.60
C LEU A 1101 -22.27 -4.79 -29.27
N ARG A 1102 -23.13 -3.76 -29.08
CA ARG A 1102 -24.59 -3.95 -28.89
C ARG A 1102 -25.25 -4.55 -30.15
N ASP A 1103 -26.43 -5.16 -30.03
CA ASP A 1103 -27.16 -5.73 -31.20
C ASP A 1103 -27.85 -4.65 -32.06
N SER A 1104 -28.18 -3.49 -31.48
CA SER A 1104 -28.84 -2.39 -32.19
C SER A 1104 -27.81 -1.45 -32.84
N PRO A 1105 -27.98 -1.00 -34.11
CA PRO A 1105 -27.20 0.11 -34.63
C PRO A 1105 -27.37 1.33 -33.70
N PRO A 1106 -26.36 2.20 -33.57
CA PRO A 1106 -26.57 3.42 -32.82
C PRO A 1106 -27.66 4.18 -33.57
N GLU A 1107 -28.80 4.41 -32.92
CA GLU A 1107 -29.73 5.42 -33.41
C GLU A 1107 -28.90 6.69 -33.63
N GLU A 1108 -28.94 7.25 -34.83
CA GLU A 1108 -28.41 8.59 -35.07
C GLU A 1108 -29.02 9.48 -33.99
N ARG A 1109 -28.24 9.81 -32.96
CA ARG A 1109 -28.64 10.80 -31.98
C ARG A 1109 -28.64 12.11 -32.72
N LEU A 1110 -29.79 12.44 -33.30
CA LEU A 1110 -30.13 13.78 -33.75
C LEU A 1110 -29.63 14.74 -32.66
N THR A 1111 -28.72 15.64 -33.05
CA THR A 1111 -28.21 16.62 -32.10
C THR A 1111 -29.39 17.43 -31.56
N SER A 1112 -29.33 17.91 -30.30
CA SER A 1112 -30.42 18.71 -29.71
C SER A 1112 -30.86 19.85 -30.64
N SER A 1113 -29.89 20.44 -31.34
CA SER A 1113 -30.11 21.47 -32.37
C SER A 1113 -30.86 21.00 -33.61
N GLU A 1114 -30.62 19.79 -34.11
CA GLU A 1114 -31.32 19.26 -35.28
C GLU A 1114 -32.75 18.84 -34.94
N LEU A 1115 -32.94 18.24 -33.77
CA LEU A 1115 -34.24 17.85 -33.23
C LEU A 1115 -35.12 19.08 -32.96
N GLU A 1116 -34.55 20.12 -32.35
CA GLU A 1116 -35.22 21.42 -32.17
C GLU A 1116 -35.59 22.05 -33.52
N ARG A 1117 -34.70 22.00 -34.53
CA ARG A 1117 -34.97 22.58 -35.84
C ARG A 1117 -36.05 21.82 -36.61
N ILE A 1118 -36.09 20.49 -36.51
CA ILE A 1118 -37.13 19.66 -37.12
C ILE A 1118 -38.48 19.90 -36.44
N VAL A 1119 -38.52 19.90 -35.10
CA VAL A 1119 -39.76 20.13 -34.34
C VAL A 1119 -40.27 21.56 -34.53
N TYR A 1120 -39.37 22.55 -34.63
CA TYR A 1120 -39.74 23.93 -34.95
C TYR A 1120 -40.31 24.07 -36.36
N ASN A 1121 -39.70 23.44 -37.37
CA ASN A 1121 -40.21 23.47 -38.74
C ASN A 1121 -41.57 22.76 -38.86
N PHE A 1122 -41.77 21.67 -38.11
CA PHE A 1122 -43.05 20.98 -38.07
C PHE A 1122 -44.12 21.84 -37.40
N ALA A 1123 -43.80 22.46 -36.26
CA ALA A 1123 -44.69 23.37 -35.54
C ALA A 1123 -45.03 24.63 -36.38
N ALA A 1124 -44.07 25.16 -37.14
CA ALA A 1124 -44.27 26.30 -38.04
C ALA A 1124 -45.18 25.97 -39.23
N ASN A 1125 -45.17 24.72 -39.70
CA ASN A 1125 -46.05 24.25 -40.77
C ASN A 1125 -47.47 23.93 -40.30
N VAL A 1126 -47.66 23.60 -39.02
CA VAL A 1126 -48.97 23.23 -38.45
C VAL A 1126 -49.72 24.44 -37.90
N ASP A 1127 -49.07 25.28 -37.08
CA ASP A 1127 -49.72 26.39 -36.36
C ASP A 1127 -49.29 27.79 -36.85
N GLY A 1128 -48.42 27.87 -37.87
CA GLY A 1128 -47.86 29.13 -38.38
C GLY A 1128 -46.68 29.65 -37.56
N LYS A 1129 -45.87 30.52 -38.18
CA LYS A 1129 -44.58 30.99 -37.61
C LYS A 1129 -44.71 31.70 -36.26
N ASP A 1130 -45.83 32.36 -35.99
CA ASP A 1130 -46.03 33.15 -34.76
C ASP A 1130 -46.26 32.27 -33.51
N LYS A 1131 -46.71 31.01 -33.69
CA LYS A 1131 -46.96 30.05 -32.59
C LYS A 1131 -46.00 28.86 -32.58
N ALA A 1132 -45.13 28.76 -33.58
CA ALA A 1132 -44.20 27.64 -33.78
C ALA A 1132 -43.30 27.35 -32.57
N VAL A 1133 -42.81 28.39 -31.88
CA VAL A 1133 -41.93 28.23 -30.71
C VAL A 1133 -42.66 27.51 -29.57
N GLU A 1134 -43.90 27.90 -29.30
CA GLU A 1134 -44.67 27.39 -28.16
C GLU A 1134 -45.17 25.97 -28.42
N THR A 1135 -45.64 25.69 -29.64
CA THR A 1135 -46.04 24.35 -30.06
C THR A 1135 -44.84 23.39 -30.11
N ALA A 1136 -43.68 23.84 -30.58
CA ALA A 1136 -42.45 23.05 -30.56
C ALA A 1136 -42.00 22.70 -29.13
N LYS A 1137 -42.10 23.66 -28.20
CA LYS A 1137 -41.75 23.46 -26.78
C LYS A 1137 -42.68 22.44 -26.11
N LYS A 1138 -43.99 22.49 -26.39
CA LYS A 1138 -44.97 21.51 -25.89
C LYS A 1138 -44.72 20.10 -26.46
N LEU A 1139 -44.39 19.99 -27.75
CA LEU A 1139 -44.06 18.71 -28.38
C LEU A 1139 -42.79 18.09 -27.79
N LEU A 1140 -41.72 18.89 -27.59
CA LEU A 1140 -40.48 18.43 -26.96
C LEU A 1140 -40.72 17.97 -25.51
N GLN A 1141 -41.50 18.71 -24.73
CA GLN A 1141 -41.89 18.28 -23.37
C GLN A 1141 -42.68 16.97 -23.38
N GLY A 1142 -43.63 16.80 -24.30
CA GLY A 1142 -44.38 15.56 -24.44
C GLY A 1142 -43.51 14.35 -24.81
N ILE A 1143 -42.52 14.55 -25.69
CA ILE A 1143 -41.56 13.50 -26.08
C ILE A 1143 -40.69 13.08 -24.89
N VAL A 1144 -40.20 14.06 -24.11
CA VAL A 1144 -39.39 13.80 -22.90
C VAL A 1144 -40.19 13.05 -21.84
N GLN A 1145 -41.43 13.46 -21.59
CA GLN A 1145 -42.31 12.79 -20.63
C GLN A 1145 -42.56 11.33 -21.02
N LYS A 1146 -42.87 11.09 -22.29
CA LYS A 1146 -43.15 9.74 -22.82
C LYS A 1146 -41.91 8.83 -22.79
N SER A 1147 -40.72 9.41 -22.99
CA SER A 1147 -39.43 8.71 -22.86
C SER A 1147 -39.14 8.32 -21.40
N MET A 1148 -39.42 9.22 -20.45
CA MET A 1148 -39.32 8.90 -19.02
C MET A 1148 -40.29 7.79 -18.61
N ASP A 1149 -41.52 7.83 -19.09
CA ASP A 1149 -42.53 6.79 -18.81
C ASP A 1149 -42.14 5.41 -19.39
N LEU A 1150 -41.59 5.37 -20.61
CA LEU A 1150 -41.05 4.14 -21.22
C LEU A 1150 -39.86 3.57 -20.44
N SER A 1151 -39.02 4.45 -19.90
CA SER A 1151 -37.87 4.09 -19.07
C SER A 1151 -38.31 3.52 -17.71
N LEU A 1152 -39.32 4.14 -17.09
CA LEU A 1152 -39.96 3.67 -15.85
C LEU A 1152 -40.69 2.33 -16.02
N ASN A 1153 -41.29 2.09 -17.19
CA ASN A 1153 -41.93 0.81 -17.48
C ASN A 1153 -40.92 -0.31 -17.73
N ARG A 1154 -39.75 -0.01 -18.33
CA ARG A 1154 -38.65 -1.00 -18.48
C ARG A 1154 -38.01 -1.38 -17.14
N THR A 1155 -37.92 -0.46 -16.19
CA THR A 1155 -37.43 -0.77 -14.83
C THR A 1155 -38.44 -1.57 -14.04
N LYS A 1156 -39.75 -1.32 -14.19
CA LYS A 1156 -40.81 -2.16 -13.58
C LYS A 1156 -40.84 -3.59 -14.12
N LEU A 1157 -40.51 -3.80 -15.40
CA LEU A 1157 -40.40 -5.14 -16.00
C LEU A 1157 -39.17 -5.94 -15.53
N ARG A 1158 -38.17 -5.30 -14.93
CA ARG A 1158 -36.99 -5.97 -14.33
C ARG A 1158 -37.20 -6.37 -12.87
N THR A 1159 -38.28 -5.94 -12.23
CA THR A 1159 -38.55 -6.19 -10.79
C THR A 1159 -39.65 -7.23 -10.53
N SER A 1160 -40.07 -8.00 -11.53
CA SER A 1160 -40.92 -9.19 -11.33
C SER A 1160 -40.07 -10.44 -11.04
N PRO A 1161 -40.37 -11.22 -9.99
CA PRO A 1161 -39.65 -12.47 -9.72
C PRO A 1161 -40.04 -13.53 -10.74
N CYS A 1162 -39.06 -14.17 -11.37
CA CYS A 1162 -39.24 -15.40 -12.14
C CYS A 1162 -39.83 -16.49 -11.24
N THR A 1163 -41.13 -16.72 -11.34
CA THR A 1163 -41.77 -17.95 -10.88
C THR A 1163 -41.37 -19.09 -11.80
N SER A 1164 -40.80 -20.14 -11.21
CA SER A 1164 -40.51 -21.40 -11.88
C SER A 1164 -41.82 -22.07 -12.34
N THR A 1165 -42.05 -22.16 -13.64
CA THR A 1165 -43.01 -23.13 -14.19
C THR A 1165 -42.30 -24.48 -14.35
N LYS A 1166 -42.76 -25.45 -13.54
CA LYS A 1166 -42.61 -26.88 -13.81
C LYS A 1166 -43.48 -27.23 -15.02
N THR A 1167 -42.82 -27.74 -16.06
CA THR A 1167 -43.12 -28.87 -16.97
C THR A 1167 -42.58 -28.54 -18.35
#